data_AF-A0A2I2FHN9-F1
#
_entry.id   AF-A0A2I2FHN9-F1
#
_cell.length_a   1.000
_cell.length_b   1.000
_cell.length_c   1.000
_cell.angle_alpha   90.00
_cell.angle_beta   90.00
_cell.angle_gamma   90.00
#
_symmetry.space_group_name_H-M   'P 1'
#
loop_
_entity.id
_entity.type
_entity.pdbx_description
1 polymer ?
#
loop_
_entity_poly.entity_id
_entity_poly.type
_entity_poly.pdbx_seq_one_letter_code
_entity_poly.pdbx_strand_id
1 'polypeptide(L)'
;MRPPTFWLQLQSRIDILLKNLADGCSSPHGLGSMSTCCYDTAWVAMISKEIEGKRTWLFPSSFEYLIGSQALDGGWGDGASDIDVILNTMAGLLALKHHQSTPEHGNVLQSDLDNHIHRAISFLEKKLQTWDVESTDHVGFEILVPTHLRLLADQGVTFSFPGLETLINLNQTKLRKFVPEFLYSDIPTTLTHSLEAFAGQVDFDKVKHRLDFGSMMASPSSTAAYLIHASQWDDEAEAFIRAAVEFGDGKGSGAVPSAFPITIFELTWVISTLMESGLSPIEENKGHLNIVAEYLEKHFHQQNGVLGFVPTLMVDADDTAKTIISLNMLGKRVRPDRLIEVFKNGGHFRTYAGERNPSFSANCNILSALLHSEEPSQYTREIELAVQFLCDLHSSGDMRDKWNTCDIYPRMLLAHALTVLLQLWQNGSLKDLSKDLLHKVHIVLWEILVQTIQEQQSTGAWHNGSCEITAYATLTLAAGSNSPLATLLGEKLQTSLVYGRAFLEANISQWDKGETIWVEKVSYSSAVLSNAYCISAVQAPTFTGTATGDSLINIPSKAISKFAQFYSCLPLFANEPSWRLRLSLIEGSLWFPRLAARRLDIFPRTNMEEDKYLQYIPQTWTMSNSLHNGALEPDLMWEMMVISMLNYQADEFLEAVVEEHLMDQIDAVSALVERLCDDSPAEPVFSDVDGPAANQPVSLNGHRPDMHYVEQVLRRFITYLLTHPAVVRSPPSVQRTLRRELKVFILAHLAHAQDNARFRAQTLATDRTTEFASPRSSYYSWVRSTSADHTSCPYSFHFLSCLIAKPGELAFKGPRQRYLAEDMCRHLATMCRQYNDYGSIARDRAEKNLNSVNFPEFCEEGVEGAGLGLGKSVVQVEQKMKDELMWVAEYERECCMAALDRLENETGLDKRTRRILRMFVDVTDSYGQIYVARDIASRMR
;
A
#
# COMPACT_ATOMS: atom_id res chain seq x y z
N MET A 1 -2.59 36.95 -5.48
CA MET A 1 -4.05 37.26 -5.38
C MET A 1 -4.71 36.68 -6.62
N ARG A 2 -5.76 35.87 -6.46
CA ARG A 2 -6.48 35.24 -7.57
C ARG A 2 -7.25 36.30 -8.39
N PRO A 3 -7.39 36.14 -9.72
CA PRO A 3 -8.13 37.09 -10.53
C PRO A 3 -9.63 37.08 -10.13
N PRO A 4 -10.31 38.24 -10.11
CA PRO A 4 -11.73 38.33 -9.72
C PRO A 4 -12.65 37.40 -10.54
N THR A 5 -12.29 37.12 -11.78
CA THR A 5 -13.01 36.22 -12.69
C THR A 5 -13.05 34.78 -12.19
N PHE A 6 -11.96 34.29 -11.58
CA PHE A 6 -11.90 32.92 -11.05
C PHE A 6 -12.88 32.72 -9.89
N TRP A 7 -12.94 33.66 -8.95
CA TRP A 7 -13.84 33.57 -7.79
C TRP A 7 -15.30 33.58 -8.21
N LEU A 8 -15.67 34.39 -9.21
CA LEU A 8 -17.02 34.38 -9.77
C LEU A 8 -17.36 33.04 -10.42
N GLN A 9 -16.43 32.44 -11.17
CA GLN A 9 -16.61 31.11 -11.76
C GLN A 9 -16.76 30.03 -10.67
N LEU A 10 -15.92 30.08 -9.65
CA LEU A 10 -15.96 29.13 -8.54
C LEU A 10 -17.27 29.23 -7.77
N GLN A 11 -17.71 30.43 -7.40
CA GLN A 11 -19.00 30.62 -6.71
C GLN A 11 -20.17 30.13 -7.57
N SER A 12 -20.20 30.51 -8.85
CA SER A 12 -21.23 30.04 -9.77
C SER A 12 -21.28 28.51 -9.87
N ARG A 13 -20.13 27.83 -9.84
CA ARG A 13 -20.08 26.35 -9.83
C ARG A 13 -20.65 25.76 -8.56
N ILE A 14 -20.32 26.33 -7.39
CA ILE A 14 -20.89 25.91 -6.10
C ILE A 14 -22.42 26.07 -6.09
N ASP A 15 -22.90 27.23 -6.55
CA ASP A 15 -24.33 27.53 -6.57
C ASP A 15 -25.10 26.55 -7.45
N ILE A 16 -24.60 26.28 -8.66
CA ILE A 16 -25.19 25.31 -9.60
C ILE A 16 -25.16 23.91 -9.00
N LEU A 17 -24.02 23.50 -8.42
CA LEU A 17 -23.86 22.18 -7.83
C LEU A 17 -24.88 21.95 -6.70
N LEU A 18 -24.93 22.85 -5.71
CA LEU A 18 -25.83 22.72 -4.57
C LEU A 18 -27.31 22.83 -4.99
N LYS A 19 -27.63 23.69 -5.95
CA LYS A 19 -28.98 23.78 -6.49
C LYS A 19 -29.41 22.47 -7.15
N ASN A 20 -28.57 21.89 -8.01
CA ASN A 20 -28.87 20.62 -8.69
C ASN A 20 -29.11 19.48 -7.68
N LEU A 21 -28.35 19.43 -6.59
CA LEU A 21 -28.57 18.47 -5.50
C LEU A 21 -29.94 18.66 -4.83
N ALA A 22 -30.30 19.92 -4.50
CA ALA A 22 -31.58 20.24 -3.89
C ALA A 22 -32.77 19.93 -4.82
N ASP A 23 -32.66 20.29 -6.10
CA ASP A 23 -33.67 19.98 -7.12
C ASP A 23 -33.85 18.45 -7.25
N GLY A 24 -32.75 17.70 -7.17
CA GLY A 24 -32.73 16.24 -7.17
C GLY A 24 -33.48 15.57 -6.02
N CYS A 25 -33.50 16.19 -4.83
CA CYS A 25 -34.27 15.69 -3.68
C CYS A 25 -35.78 15.68 -3.93
N SER A 26 -36.26 16.47 -4.91
CA SER A 26 -37.66 16.55 -5.31
C SER A 26 -37.96 15.81 -6.62
N SER A 27 -36.93 15.25 -7.28
CA SER A 27 -37.08 14.52 -8.54
C SER A 27 -37.82 13.19 -8.30
N PRO A 28 -38.90 12.89 -9.04
CA PRO A 28 -39.56 11.59 -8.95
C PRO A 28 -38.72 10.44 -9.52
N HIS A 29 -37.62 10.74 -10.23
CA HIS A 29 -36.71 9.75 -10.82
C HIS A 29 -35.36 9.70 -10.09
N GLY A 30 -35.15 10.55 -9.07
CA GLY A 30 -33.85 10.71 -8.41
C GLY A 30 -32.81 11.45 -9.25
N LEU A 31 -31.57 11.44 -8.76
CA LEU A 31 -30.35 11.93 -9.40
C LEU A 31 -29.46 10.77 -9.89
N GLY A 32 -28.70 10.99 -10.96
CA GLY A 32 -27.62 10.11 -11.37
C GLY A 32 -26.74 10.70 -12.47
N SER A 33 -25.48 10.98 -12.13
CA SER A 33 -24.41 11.49 -13.00
C SER A 33 -23.28 10.49 -13.24
N MET A 34 -23.50 9.22 -12.89
CA MET A 34 -22.66 8.12 -13.32
C MET A 34 -22.60 8.10 -14.85
N SER A 35 -21.40 8.10 -15.42
CA SER A 35 -21.20 8.04 -16.86
C SER A 35 -21.86 6.79 -17.45
N THR A 36 -22.39 6.90 -18.67
CA THR A 36 -22.96 5.76 -19.39
C THR A 36 -21.93 4.66 -19.66
N CYS A 37 -22.35 3.40 -19.67
CA CYS A 37 -21.50 2.26 -20.01
C CYS A 37 -22.11 1.41 -21.14
N CYS A 38 -21.26 0.77 -21.93
CA CYS A 38 -21.73 -0.08 -23.03
C CYS A 38 -22.28 -1.42 -22.53
N TYR A 39 -21.79 -1.90 -21.40
CA TYR A 39 -22.24 -3.12 -20.76
C TYR A 39 -23.76 -3.10 -20.49
N ASP A 40 -24.25 -2.12 -19.72
CA ASP A 40 -25.68 -2.02 -19.41
C ASP A 40 -26.51 -1.62 -20.61
N THR A 41 -25.99 -0.73 -21.46
CA THR A 41 -26.65 -0.34 -22.71
C THR A 41 -26.90 -1.53 -23.63
N ALA A 42 -25.97 -2.50 -23.69
CA ALA A 42 -26.13 -3.73 -24.45
C ALA A 42 -27.26 -4.62 -23.95
N TRP A 43 -27.41 -4.76 -22.63
CA TRP A 43 -28.54 -5.48 -22.05
C TRP A 43 -29.88 -4.80 -22.33
N VAL A 44 -29.94 -3.46 -22.20
CA VAL A 44 -31.14 -2.69 -22.54
C VAL A 44 -31.51 -2.82 -24.02
N ALA A 45 -30.52 -2.82 -24.91
CA ALA A 45 -30.74 -2.96 -26.36
C ALA A 45 -31.36 -4.31 -26.75
N MET A 46 -31.25 -5.36 -25.92
CA MET A 46 -31.83 -6.68 -26.20
C MET A 46 -33.31 -6.80 -25.81
N ILE A 47 -33.87 -5.80 -25.10
CA ILE A 47 -35.26 -5.87 -24.62
C ILE A 47 -36.24 -5.83 -25.80
N SER A 48 -37.14 -6.81 -25.82
CA SER A 48 -38.20 -6.94 -26.81
C SER A 48 -39.53 -7.27 -26.14
N LYS A 49 -40.63 -6.66 -26.60
CA LYS A 49 -41.99 -6.86 -26.08
C LYS A 49 -42.92 -7.31 -27.21
N GLU A 50 -43.83 -8.24 -26.94
CA GLU A 50 -44.87 -8.60 -27.90
C GLU A 50 -46.01 -7.57 -27.85
N ILE A 51 -46.23 -6.88 -28.96
CA ILE A 51 -47.26 -5.84 -29.14
C ILE A 51 -48.12 -6.26 -30.33
N GLU A 52 -49.42 -6.47 -30.11
CA GLU A 52 -50.36 -6.92 -31.15
C GLU A 52 -49.92 -8.20 -31.89
N GLY A 53 -49.33 -9.16 -31.17
CA GLY A 53 -48.82 -10.41 -31.74
C GLY A 53 -47.49 -10.26 -32.49
N LYS A 54 -46.83 -9.11 -32.40
CA LYS A 54 -45.53 -8.83 -33.03
C LYS A 54 -44.48 -8.50 -31.99
N ARG A 55 -43.34 -9.19 -32.06
CA ARG A 55 -42.20 -8.93 -31.18
C ARG A 55 -41.49 -7.64 -31.62
N THR A 56 -41.52 -6.61 -30.79
CA THR A 56 -40.99 -5.28 -31.09
C THR A 56 -39.80 -4.96 -30.19
N TRP A 57 -38.72 -4.39 -30.75
CA TRP A 57 -37.61 -3.87 -29.95
C TRP A 57 -38.05 -2.63 -29.18
N LEU A 58 -37.85 -2.63 -27.87
CA LEU A 58 -38.43 -1.59 -27.02
C LEU A 58 -37.53 -0.35 -26.89
N PHE A 59 -36.21 -0.54 -27.04
CA PHE A 59 -35.19 0.50 -26.94
C PHE A 59 -34.26 0.51 -28.16
N PRO A 60 -34.76 0.84 -29.37
CA PRO A 60 -33.95 0.88 -30.58
C PRO A 60 -32.81 1.91 -30.50
N SER A 61 -32.97 3.01 -29.77
CA SER A 61 -31.92 4.01 -29.55
C SER A 61 -30.70 3.43 -28.82
N SER A 62 -30.89 2.51 -27.87
CA SER A 62 -29.79 1.81 -27.20
C SER A 62 -28.99 0.95 -28.18
N PHE A 63 -29.66 0.28 -29.12
CA PHE A 63 -28.98 -0.48 -30.16
C PHE A 63 -28.22 0.42 -31.15
N GLU A 64 -28.84 1.53 -31.58
CA GLU A 64 -28.20 2.53 -32.44
C GLU A 64 -26.96 3.13 -31.77
N TYR A 65 -27.04 3.41 -30.47
CA TYR A 65 -25.89 3.87 -29.69
C TYR A 65 -24.75 2.85 -29.70
N LEU A 66 -25.03 1.56 -29.48
CA LEU A 66 -23.99 0.51 -29.50
C LEU A 66 -23.29 0.43 -30.85
N ILE A 67 -24.05 0.44 -31.95
CA ILE A 67 -23.51 0.45 -33.30
C ILE A 67 -22.63 1.69 -33.53
N GLY A 68 -23.10 2.87 -33.12
CA GLY A 68 -22.40 4.13 -33.29
C GLY A 68 -21.18 4.32 -32.39
N SER A 69 -21.11 3.62 -31.24
CA SER A 69 -20.04 3.74 -30.25
C SER A 69 -18.95 2.67 -30.35
N GLN A 70 -19.10 1.67 -31.24
CA GLN A 70 -18.07 0.67 -31.46
C GLN A 70 -16.79 1.33 -32.00
N ALA A 71 -15.67 1.10 -31.33
CA ALA A 71 -14.37 1.60 -31.78
C ALA A 71 -13.93 0.94 -33.11
N LEU A 72 -12.98 1.58 -33.80
CA LEU A 72 -12.48 1.12 -35.09
C LEU A 72 -11.83 -0.27 -35.04
N ASP A 73 -11.24 -0.62 -33.90
CA ASP A 73 -10.63 -1.93 -33.65
C ASP A 73 -11.66 -3.02 -33.28
N GLY A 74 -12.92 -2.64 -33.08
CA GLY A 74 -14.04 -3.53 -32.78
C GLY A 74 -14.50 -3.58 -31.32
N GLY A 75 -13.75 -2.96 -30.40
CA GLY A 75 -14.08 -2.97 -28.97
C GLY A 75 -15.04 -1.86 -28.55
N TRP A 76 -15.47 -1.93 -27.28
CA TRP A 76 -16.09 -0.83 -26.54
C TRP A 76 -15.31 -0.57 -25.24
N GLY A 77 -15.32 0.68 -24.77
CA GLY A 77 -14.60 1.11 -23.57
C GLY A 77 -13.17 1.59 -23.82
N ASP A 78 -12.93 2.33 -24.92
CA ASP A 78 -11.60 2.86 -25.23
C ASP A 78 -10.98 3.64 -24.04
N GLY A 79 -9.72 3.37 -23.74
CA GLY A 79 -9.01 3.94 -22.59
C GLY A 79 -9.32 3.33 -21.21
N ALA A 80 -10.23 2.35 -21.11
CA ALA A 80 -10.56 1.67 -19.86
C ALA A 80 -9.61 0.51 -19.52
N SER A 81 -9.82 -0.14 -18.37
CA SER A 81 -9.04 -1.32 -17.96
C SER A 81 -9.29 -2.51 -18.89
N ASP A 82 -8.39 -3.50 -18.90
CA ASP A 82 -8.55 -4.69 -19.76
C ASP A 82 -9.85 -5.45 -19.46
N ILE A 83 -10.27 -5.51 -18.19
CA ILE A 83 -11.52 -6.18 -17.84
C ILE A 83 -12.75 -5.38 -18.26
N ASP A 84 -12.72 -4.05 -18.18
CA ASP A 84 -13.82 -3.20 -18.65
C ASP A 84 -14.04 -3.37 -20.16
N VAL A 85 -12.97 -3.34 -20.96
CA VAL A 85 -13.10 -3.51 -22.42
C VAL A 85 -13.58 -4.91 -22.79
N ILE A 86 -13.19 -5.94 -22.03
CA ILE A 86 -13.67 -7.31 -22.22
C ILE A 86 -15.17 -7.39 -21.94
N LEU A 87 -15.62 -6.92 -20.78
CA LEU A 87 -17.04 -6.99 -20.39
C LEU A 87 -17.92 -6.15 -21.32
N ASN A 88 -17.55 -4.90 -21.58
CA ASN A 88 -18.28 -4.03 -22.51
C ASN A 88 -18.41 -4.66 -23.90
N THR A 89 -17.32 -5.24 -24.43
CA THR A 89 -17.33 -5.84 -25.76
C THR A 89 -18.08 -7.17 -25.80
N MET A 90 -18.01 -7.99 -24.74
CA MET A 90 -18.80 -9.22 -24.65
C MET A 90 -20.31 -8.94 -24.63
N ALA A 91 -20.75 -7.97 -23.84
CA ALA A 91 -22.14 -7.57 -23.78
C ALA A 91 -22.60 -6.97 -25.13
N GLY A 92 -21.80 -6.07 -25.70
CA GLY A 92 -22.05 -5.49 -27.03
C GLY A 92 -22.19 -6.56 -28.11
N LEU A 93 -21.24 -7.50 -28.20
CA LEU A 93 -21.30 -8.62 -29.13
C LEU A 93 -22.54 -9.50 -28.92
N LEU A 94 -22.91 -9.78 -27.66
CA LEU A 94 -24.11 -10.54 -27.34
C LEU A 94 -25.37 -9.83 -27.87
N ALA A 95 -25.48 -8.53 -27.68
CA ALA A 95 -26.58 -7.74 -28.22
C ALA A 95 -26.61 -7.77 -29.76
N LEU A 96 -25.45 -7.62 -30.43
CA LEU A 96 -25.38 -7.73 -31.89
C LEU A 96 -25.85 -9.10 -32.39
N LYS A 97 -25.41 -10.18 -31.73
CA LYS A 97 -25.80 -11.56 -32.06
C LYS A 97 -27.28 -11.82 -31.83
N HIS A 98 -27.83 -11.30 -30.72
CA HIS A 98 -29.27 -11.36 -30.43
C HIS A 98 -30.08 -10.74 -31.58
N HIS A 99 -29.72 -9.53 -32.00
CA HIS A 99 -30.40 -8.84 -33.12
C HIS A 99 -30.20 -9.52 -34.47
N GLN A 100 -29.02 -10.09 -34.74
CA GLN A 100 -28.77 -10.91 -35.94
C GLN A 100 -29.71 -12.12 -36.01
N SER A 101 -30.04 -12.73 -34.87
CA SER A 101 -30.95 -13.88 -34.78
C SER A 101 -32.44 -13.51 -34.84
N THR A 102 -32.79 -12.23 -34.68
CA THR A 102 -34.17 -11.72 -34.73
C THR A 102 -34.36 -10.62 -35.80
N PRO A 103 -34.09 -10.89 -37.09
CA PRO A 103 -33.94 -9.86 -38.13
C PRO A 103 -35.24 -9.20 -38.62
N GLU A 104 -36.41 -9.76 -38.31
CA GLU A 104 -37.70 -9.35 -38.89
C GLU A 104 -38.23 -7.95 -38.44
N HIS A 105 -37.50 -7.21 -37.59
CA HIS A 105 -38.11 -6.13 -36.79
C HIS A 105 -37.33 -4.79 -36.69
N GLY A 106 -36.34 -4.54 -37.55
CA GLY A 106 -35.60 -3.26 -37.56
C GLY A 106 -35.31 -2.70 -38.96
N ASN A 107 -35.55 -1.41 -39.16
CA ASN A 107 -35.08 -0.64 -40.34
C ASN A 107 -33.57 -0.29 -40.26
N VAL A 108 -32.84 -0.89 -39.32
CA VAL A 108 -31.45 -0.53 -38.98
C VAL A 108 -30.49 -1.48 -39.72
N LEU A 109 -29.85 -0.94 -40.77
CA LEU A 109 -28.57 -1.35 -41.38
C LEU A 109 -28.17 -2.83 -41.23
N GLN A 110 -28.99 -3.77 -41.72
CA GLN A 110 -28.60 -5.20 -41.81
C GLN A 110 -27.31 -5.40 -42.62
N SER A 111 -26.94 -4.47 -43.51
CA SER A 111 -25.78 -4.58 -44.38
C SER A 111 -24.42 -4.47 -43.68
N ASP A 112 -24.34 -3.89 -42.47
CA ASP A 112 -23.08 -3.70 -41.75
C ASP A 112 -22.99 -4.48 -40.42
N LEU A 113 -24.09 -5.08 -39.95
CA LEU A 113 -24.13 -5.80 -38.67
C LEU A 113 -23.10 -6.94 -38.60
N ASP A 114 -22.94 -7.70 -39.68
CA ASP A 114 -21.94 -8.76 -39.77
C ASP A 114 -20.52 -8.20 -39.58
N ASN A 115 -20.21 -7.03 -40.14
CA ASN A 115 -18.90 -6.40 -39.97
C ASN A 115 -18.68 -5.97 -38.52
N HIS A 116 -19.67 -5.36 -37.87
CA HIS A 116 -19.61 -5.01 -36.45
C HIS A 116 -19.36 -6.25 -35.57
N ILE A 117 -20.04 -7.36 -35.84
CA ILE A 117 -19.85 -8.66 -35.16
C ILE A 117 -18.43 -9.20 -35.38
N HIS A 118 -17.95 -9.26 -36.63
CA HIS A 118 -16.61 -9.77 -36.94
C HIS A 118 -15.51 -8.98 -36.24
N ARG A 119 -15.62 -7.64 -36.21
CA ARG A 119 -14.65 -6.80 -35.51
C ARG A 119 -14.67 -7.03 -33.99
N ALA A 120 -15.86 -7.12 -33.39
CA ALA A 120 -15.99 -7.40 -31.95
C ALA A 120 -15.41 -8.76 -31.57
N ILE A 121 -15.64 -9.80 -32.37
CA ILE A 121 -15.02 -11.12 -32.18
C ILE A 121 -13.50 -11.01 -32.27
N SER A 122 -12.95 -10.37 -33.32
CA SER A 122 -11.50 -10.24 -33.50
C SER A 122 -10.84 -9.44 -32.36
N PHE A 123 -11.53 -8.41 -31.87
CA PHE A 123 -11.07 -7.63 -30.72
C PHE A 123 -11.00 -8.50 -29.45
N LEU A 124 -12.09 -9.22 -29.13
CA LEU A 124 -12.16 -10.10 -27.97
C LEU A 124 -11.14 -11.23 -28.03
N GLU A 125 -10.96 -11.86 -29.19
CA GLU A 125 -9.93 -12.89 -29.39
C GLU A 125 -8.56 -12.38 -28.96
N LYS A 126 -8.17 -11.18 -29.43
CA LYS A 126 -6.87 -10.57 -29.11
C LYS A 126 -6.77 -10.21 -27.63
N LYS A 127 -7.79 -9.54 -27.07
CA LYS A 127 -7.76 -9.10 -25.67
C LYS A 127 -7.75 -10.27 -24.69
N LEU A 128 -8.53 -11.31 -24.94
CA LEU A 128 -8.54 -12.52 -24.11
C LEU A 128 -7.20 -13.27 -24.16
N GLN A 129 -6.47 -13.27 -25.28
CA GLN A 129 -5.13 -13.89 -25.34
C GLN A 129 -4.13 -13.24 -24.37
N THR A 130 -4.26 -11.94 -24.09
CA THR A 130 -3.33 -11.18 -23.24
C THR A 130 -3.88 -10.94 -21.84
N TRP A 131 -5.10 -11.38 -21.54
CA TRP A 131 -5.74 -11.09 -20.27
C TRP A 131 -5.12 -11.89 -19.12
N ASP A 132 -4.60 -11.18 -18.12
CA ASP A 132 -4.17 -11.75 -16.84
C ASP A 132 -5.36 -11.90 -15.90
N VAL A 133 -5.96 -13.10 -15.92
CA VAL A 133 -7.09 -13.47 -15.06
C VAL A 133 -6.69 -13.47 -13.58
N GLU A 134 -5.45 -13.84 -13.25
CA GLU A 134 -5.00 -13.98 -11.85
C GLU A 134 -4.83 -12.62 -11.17
N SER A 135 -4.46 -11.59 -11.92
CA SER A 135 -4.27 -10.24 -11.40
C SER A 135 -5.52 -9.35 -11.47
N THR A 136 -6.66 -9.88 -11.93
CA THR A 136 -7.89 -9.09 -12.08
C THR A 136 -8.64 -8.99 -10.75
N ASP A 137 -8.82 -7.77 -10.26
CA ASP A 137 -9.45 -7.50 -8.94
C ASP A 137 -10.86 -6.88 -9.01
N HIS A 138 -11.40 -6.62 -10.22
CA HIS A 138 -12.71 -5.95 -10.38
C HIS A 138 -13.86 -6.79 -9.82
N VAL A 139 -14.89 -6.15 -9.28
CA VAL A 139 -15.99 -6.88 -8.62
C VAL A 139 -16.85 -7.60 -9.66
N GLY A 140 -17.06 -8.90 -9.47
CA GLY A 140 -18.06 -9.68 -10.21
C GLY A 140 -17.60 -10.31 -11.53
N PHE A 141 -16.38 -10.02 -12.02
CA PHE A 141 -15.92 -10.57 -13.30
C PHE A 141 -15.94 -12.11 -13.36
N GLU A 142 -15.70 -12.78 -12.23
CA GLU A 142 -15.65 -14.24 -12.14
C GLU A 142 -17.04 -14.90 -12.30
N ILE A 143 -18.12 -14.11 -12.35
CA ILE A 143 -19.47 -14.58 -12.69
C ILE A 143 -19.98 -13.96 -14.00
N LEU A 144 -19.66 -12.70 -14.28
CA LEU A 144 -20.14 -11.99 -15.47
C LEU A 144 -19.47 -12.52 -16.74
N VAL A 145 -18.14 -12.66 -16.76
CA VAL A 145 -17.41 -13.14 -17.96
C VAL A 145 -17.80 -14.58 -18.31
N PRO A 146 -17.83 -15.56 -17.38
CA PRO A 146 -18.27 -16.92 -17.69
C PRO A 146 -19.70 -17.00 -18.22
N THR A 147 -20.61 -16.18 -17.70
CA THR A 147 -21.98 -16.13 -18.22
C THR A 147 -22.03 -15.58 -19.63
N HIS A 148 -21.28 -14.52 -19.95
CA HIS A 148 -21.19 -14.03 -21.32
C HIS A 148 -20.58 -15.05 -22.28
N LEU A 149 -19.52 -15.76 -21.87
CA LEU A 149 -18.95 -16.85 -22.66
C LEU A 149 -19.98 -17.93 -22.99
N ARG A 150 -20.83 -18.31 -22.02
CA ARG A 150 -21.91 -19.28 -22.24
C ARG A 150 -22.99 -18.73 -23.18
N LEU A 151 -23.49 -17.53 -22.94
CA LEU A 151 -24.53 -16.91 -23.77
C LEU A 151 -24.06 -16.69 -25.22
N LEU A 152 -22.79 -16.33 -25.41
CA LEU A 152 -22.17 -16.22 -26.73
C LEU A 152 -21.99 -17.58 -27.40
N ALA A 153 -21.63 -18.63 -26.64
CA ALA A 153 -21.53 -19.99 -27.16
C ALA A 153 -22.88 -20.50 -27.67
N ASP A 154 -23.98 -20.19 -26.97
CA ASP A 154 -25.36 -20.49 -27.42
C ASP A 154 -25.70 -19.79 -28.74
N GLN A 155 -25.02 -18.68 -29.05
CA GLN A 155 -25.11 -17.92 -30.31
C GLN A 155 -24.05 -18.32 -31.36
N GLY A 156 -23.29 -19.39 -31.11
CA GLY A 156 -22.29 -19.94 -32.02
C GLY A 156 -20.92 -19.23 -31.98
N VAL A 157 -20.62 -18.46 -30.94
CA VAL A 157 -19.33 -17.77 -30.77
C VAL A 157 -18.60 -18.32 -29.53
N THR A 158 -17.42 -18.88 -29.72
CA THR A 158 -16.62 -19.48 -28.64
C THR A 158 -15.20 -18.92 -28.63
N PHE A 159 -14.62 -18.71 -27.44
CA PHE A 159 -13.25 -18.24 -27.28
C PHE A 159 -12.39 -19.27 -26.55
N SER A 160 -11.12 -19.37 -26.92
CA SER A 160 -10.10 -20.15 -26.23
C SER A 160 -8.90 -19.25 -25.94
N PHE A 161 -8.47 -19.19 -24.69
CA PHE A 161 -7.39 -18.31 -24.25
C PHE A 161 -6.67 -18.90 -23.02
N PRO A 162 -5.41 -18.48 -22.74
CA PRO A 162 -4.59 -19.08 -21.68
C PRO A 162 -5.25 -19.07 -20.29
N GLY A 163 -5.93 -17.97 -19.93
CA GLY A 163 -6.56 -17.80 -18.62
C GLY A 163 -7.92 -18.50 -18.44
N LEU A 164 -8.43 -19.22 -19.45
CA LEU A 164 -9.79 -19.77 -19.42
C LEU A 164 -9.98 -20.80 -18.28
N GLU A 165 -9.03 -21.72 -18.09
CA GLU A 165 -9.13 -22.72 -17.02
C GLU A 165 -9.14 -22.08 -15.63
N THR A 166 -8.27 -21.09 -15.41
CA THR A 166 -8.23 -20.29 -14.19
C THR A 166 -9.57 -19.59 -13.93
N LEU A 167 -10.13 -18.93 -14.95
CA LEU A 167 -11.42 -18.26 -14.86
C LEU A 167 -12.55 -19.23 -14.49
N ILE A 168 -12.62 -20.40 -15.13
CA ILE A 168 -13.63 -21.41 -14.84
C ILE A 168 -13.47 -21.95 -13.41
N ASN A 169 -12.24 -22.14 -12.92
CA ASN A 169 -12.01 -22.56 -11.54
C ASN A 169 -12.46 -21.49 -10.52
N LEU A 170 -12.19 -20.21 -10.79
CA LEU A 170 -12.68 -19.09 -9.98
C LEU A 170 -14.22 -19.06 -9.97
N ASN A 171 -14.84 -19.21 -11.13
CA ASN A 171 -16.30 -19.27 -11.28
C ASN A 171 -16.90 -20.43 -10.48
N GLN A 172 -16.38 -21.65 -10.64
CA GLN A 172 -16.85 -22.82 -9.89
C GLN A 172 -16.67 -22.63 -8.38
N THR A 173 -15.57 -22.02 -7.96
CA THR A 173 -15.31 -21.73 -6.54
C THR A 173 -16.33 -20.74 -5.99
N LYS A 174 -16.71 -19.71 -6.74
CA LYS A 174 -17.77 -18.77 -6.35
C LYS A 174 -19.15 -19.44 -6.36
N LEU A 175 -19.51 -20.14 -7.43
CA LEU A 175 -20.82 -20.76 -7.59
C LEU A 175 -21.07 -21.94 -6.64
N ARG A 176 -20.03 -22.63 -6.12
CA ARG A 176 -20.19 -23.65 -5.06
C ARG A 176 -20.88 -23.12 -3.81
N LYS A 177 -20.79 -21.81 -3.56
CA LYS A 177 -21.45 -21.14 -2.43
C LYS A 177 -22.78 -20.51 -2.81
N PHE A 178 -23.08 -20.41 -4.10
CA PHE A 178 -24.34 -19.86 -4.58
C PHE A 178 -25.43 -20.93 -4.51
N VAL A 179 -26.54 -20.57 -3.88
CA VAL A 179 -27.80 -21.32 -3.96
C VAL A 179 -28.87 -20.36 -4.46
N PRO A 180 -29.70 -20.73 -5.45
CA PRO A 180 -30.74 -19.85 -5.99
C PRO A 180 -31.68 -19.27 -4.93
N GLU A 181 -31.86 -19.98 -3.82
CA GLU A 181 -32.64 -19.53 -2.66
C GLU A 181 -32.19 -18.18 -2.10
N PHE A 182 -30.92 -17.78 -2.28
CA PHE A 182 -30.49 -16.43 -1.90
C PHE A 182 -31.23 -15.34 -2.68
N LEU A 183 -31.51 -15.57 -3.97
CA LEU A 183 -32.30 -14.65 -4.78
C LEU A 183 -33.80 -14.77 -4.48
N TYR A 184 -34.30 -15.99 -4.22
CA TYR A 184 -35.74 -16.23 -4.02
C TYR A 184 -36.26 -15.93 -2.60
N SER A 185 -35.38 -15.87 -1.60
CA SER A 185 -35.79 -15.56 -0.22
C SER A 185 -36.16 -14.09 -0.01
N ASP A 186 -36.62 -13.73 1.18
CA ASP A 186 -36.86 -12.32 1.55
C ASP A 186 -35.59 -11.62 2.05
N ILE A 187 -34.49 -12.35 2.26
CA ILE A 187 -33.23 -11.77 2.77
C ILE A 187 -32.58 -10.94 1.65
N PRO A 188 -32.34 -9.63 1.82
CA PRO A 188 -31.70 -8.81 0.78
C PRO A 188 -30.33 -9.35 0.38
N THR A 189 -29.98 -9.23 -0.90
CA THR A 189 -28.71 -9.72 -1.44
C THR A 189 -28.20 -8.80 -2.55
N THR A 190 -26.89 -8.57 -2.58
CA THR A 190 -26.23 -7.77 -3.63
C THR A 190 -26.27 -8.46 -4.99
N LEU A 191 -26.56 -9.77 -5.05
CA LEU A 191 -26.73 -10.50 -6.30
C LEU A 191 -27.88 -9.97 -7.16
N THR A 192 -28.87 -9.30 -6.55
CA THR A 192 -29.96 -8.62 -7.27
C THR A 192 -29.44 -7.52 -8.20
N HIS A 193 -28.30 -6.92 -7.89
CA HIS A 193 -27.68 -5.92 -8.76
C HIS A 193 -27.06 -6.53 -10.03
N SER A 194 -26.87 -7.85 -10.08
CA SER A 194 -26.21 -8.55 -11.20
C SER A 194 -27.00 -9.80 -11.66
N LEU A 195 -28.33 -9.71 -11.77
CA LEU A 195 -29.16 -10.87 -12.14
C LEU A 195 -28.82 -11.44 -13.53
N GLU A 196 -28.31 -10.60 -14.44
CA GLU A 196 -27.85 -11.01 -15.76
C GLU A 196 -26.76 -12.09 -15.70
N ALA A 197 -25.96 -12.12 -14.61
CA ALA A 197 -24.96 -13.16 -14.37
C ALA A 197 -25.57 -14.55 -14.20
N PHE A 198 -26.87 -14.64 -13.93
CA PHE A 198 -27.60 -15.89 -13.66
C PHE A 198 -28.61 -16.26 -14.76
N ALA A 199 -28.58 -15.58 -15.92
CA ALA A 199 -29.42 -15.89 -17.07
C ALA A 199 -29.35 -17.39 -17.44
N GLY A 200 -30.48 -18.09 -17.42
CA GLY A 200 -30.57 -19.54 -17.69
C GLY A 200 -30.16 -20.46 -16.52
N GLN A 201 -29.84 -19.92 -15.35
CA GLN A 201 -29.52 -20.69 -14.13
C GLN A 201 -30.54 -20.51 -13.02
N VAL A 202 -31.34 -19.44 -13.06
CA VAL A 202 -32.38 -19.12 -12.07
C VAL A 202 -33.72 -18.87 -12.75
N ASP A 203 -34.77 -19.00 -11.95
CA ASP A 203 -36.16 -18.75 -12.31
C ASP A 203 -36.47 -17.27 -12.04
N PHE A 204 -36.52 -16.48 -13.12
CA PHE A 204 -36.74 -15.02 -13.02
C PHE A 204 -38.16 -14.66 -12.56
N ASP A 205 -39.14 -15.58 -12.65
CA ASP A 205 -40.48 -15.32 -12.12
C ASP A 205 -40.48 -15.27 -10.58
N LYS A 206 -39.49 -15.92 -9.94
CA LYS A 206 -39.33 -15.95 -8.48
C LYS A 206 -38.51 -14.80 -7.91
N VAL A 207 -38.08 -13.84 -8.73
CA VAL A 207 -37.35 -12.65 -8.26
C VAL A 207 -38.17 -11.37 -8.36
N LYS A 208 -39.44 -11.43 -8.81
CA LYS A 208 -40.31 -10.25 -8.90
C LYS A 208 -40.44 -9.48 -7.58
N HIS A 209 -40.45 -10.17 -6.44
CA HIS A 209 -40.51 -9.54 -5.11
C HIS A 209 -39.28 -8.71 -4.75
N ARG A 210 -38.20 -8.81 -5.55
CA ARG A 210 -36.98 -8.01 -5.41
C ARG A 210 -37.06 -6.65 -6.11
N LEU A 211 -38.09 -6.44 -6.93
CA LEU A 211 -38.30 -5.16 -7.61
C LEU A 211 -38.52 -4.08 -6.54
N ASP A 212 -37.62 -3.11 -6.51
CA ASP A 212 -37.74 -1.94 -5.64
C ASP A 212 -37.53 -0.67 -6.48
N PHE A 213 -38.42 0.29 -6.29
CA PHE A 213 -38.49 1.50 -7.11
C PHE A 213 -38.53 1.21 -8.63
N GLY A 214 -39.24 0.14 -9.02
CA GLY A 214 -39.34 -0.32 -10.41
C GLY A 214 -38.05 -0.94 -10.95
N SER A 215 -37.06 -1.30 -10.13
CA SER A 215 -35.76 -1.78 -10.61
C SER A 215 -35.27 -3.00 -9.84
N MET A 216 -34.38 -3.76 -10.47
CA MET A 216 -33.57 -4.77 -9.78
C MET A 216 -32.33 -4.08 -9.22
N MET A 217 -32.47 -3.53 -7.99
CA MET A 217 -31.42 -2.83 -7.25
C MET A 217 -30.76 -1.69 -8.05
N ALA A 218 -31.58 -0.88 -8.74
CA ALA A 218 -31.16 0.27 -9.55
C ALA A 218 -30.17 -0.05 -10.70
N SER A 219 -30.03 -1.31 -11.11
CA SER A 219 -29.19 -1.70 -12.26
C SER A 219 -30.01 -1.83 -13.55
N PRO A 220 -29.68 -1.08 -14.63
CA PRO A 220 -30.34 -1.25 -15.92
C PRO A 220 -30.13 -2.64 -16.55
N SER A 221 -28.92 -3.21 -16.53
CA SER A 221 -28.68 -4.57 -17.05
C SER A 221 -29.41 -5.66 -16.28
N SER A 222 -29.44 -5.57 -14.95
CA SER A 222 -30.15 -6.54 -14.11
C SER A 222 -31.67 -6.48 -14.36
N THR A 223 -32.20 -5.26 -14.47
CA THR A 223 -33.62 -5.03 -14.76
C THR A 223 -33.98 -5.43 -16.20
N ALA A 224 -33.08 -5.21 -17.17
CA ALA A 224 -33.22 -5.70 -18.53
C ALA A 224 -33.24 -7.22 -18.59
N ALA A 225 -32.33 -7.90 -17.89
CA ALA A 225 -32.32 -9.36 -17.80
C ALA A 225 -33.63 -9.90 -17.20
N TYR A 226 -34.18 -9.23 -16.17
CA TYR A 226 -35.51 -9.56 -15.65
C TYR A 226 -36.61 -9.45 -16.71
N LEU A 227 -36.68 -8.33 -17.43
CA LEU A 227 -37.66 -8.15 -18.52
C LEU A 227 -37.49 -9.15 -19.67
N ILE A 228 -36.27 -9.58 -19.96
CA ILE A 228 -35.97 -10.54 -21.03
C ILE A 228 -36.36 -11.97 -20.64
N HIS A 229 -36.19 -12.35 -19.37
CA HIS A 229 -36.30 -13.75 -18.92
C HIS A 229 -37.55 -14.08 -18.09
N ALA A 230 -38.23 -13.09 -17.51
CA ALA A 230 -39.50 -13.31 -16.82
C ALA A 230 -40.62 -13.68 -17.80
N SER A 231 -41.54 -14.55 -17.37
CA SER A 231 -42.67 -14.98 -18.19
C SER A 231 -43.79 -13.93 -18.26
N GLN A 232 -43.86 -13.05 -17.27
CA GLN A 232 -44.82 -11.94 -17.21
C GLN A 232 -44.10 -10.61 -17.41
N TRP A 233 -44.66 -9.76 -18.26
CA TRP A 233 -44.16 -8.41 -18.45
C TRP A 233 -44.41 -7.55 -17.21
N ASP A 234 -43.46 -6.66 -16.91
CA ASP A 234 -43.51 -5.78 -15.75
C ASP A 234 -43.39 -4.31 -16.20
N ASP A 235 -44.50 -3.57 -16.10
CA ASP A 235 -44.55 -2.19 -16.59
C ASP A 235 -43.76 -1.22 -15.68
N GLU A 236 -43.54 -1.55 -14.41
CA GLU A 236 -42.70 -0.74 -13.51
C GLU A 236 -41.23 -0.87 -13.89
N ALA A 237 -40.77 -2.09 -14.18
CA ALA A 237 -39.44 -2.35 -14.72
C ALA A 237 -39.19 -1.68 -16.06
N GLU A 238 -40.18 -1.69 -16.96
CA GLU A 238 -40.11 -0.95 -18.22
C GLU A 238 -39.99 0.57 -17.97
N ALA A 239 -40.83 1.12 -17.10
CA ALA A 239 -40.83 2.56 -16.77
C ALA A 239 -39.47 3.00 -16.19
N PHE A 240 -38.85 2.16 -15.35
CA PHE A 240 -37.52 2.39 -14.83
C PHE A 240 -36.46 2.49 -15.93
N ILE A 241 -36.40 1.53 -16.87
CA ILE A 241 -35.42 1.56 -17.96
C ILE A 241 -35.63 2.80 -18.84
N ARG A 242 -36.89 3.18 -19.11
CA ARG A 242 -37.21 4.42 -19.82
C ARG A 242 -36.68 5.64 -19.09
N ALA A 243 -36.83 5.69 -17.76
CA ALA A 243 -36.31 6.78 -16.94
C ALA A 243 -34.76 6.81 -16.97
N ALA A 244 -34.08 5.66 -16.91
CA ALA A 244 -32.63 5.59 -17.00
C ALA A 244 -32.11 6.08 -18.37
N VAL A 245 -32.80 5.76 -19.47
CA VAL A 245 -32.45 6.25 -20.81
C VAL A 245 -32.68 7.75 -20.94
N GLU A 246 -33.81 8.27 -20.46
CA GLU A 246 -34.18 9.68 -20.65
C GLU A 246 -33.44 10.62 -19.68
N PHE A 247 -33.33 10.23 -18.41
CA PHE A 247 -32.87 11.09 -17.31
C PHE A 247 -31.50 10.72 -16.74
N GLY A 248 -30.93 9.57 -17.11
CA GLY A 248 -29.54 9.24 -16.81
C GLY A 248 -28.56 10.12 -17.59
N ASP A 249 -27.26 9.92 -17.38
CA ASP A 249 -26.22 10.76 -17.99
C ASP A 249 -26.24 10.75 -19.53
N GLY A 250 -26.77 9.68 -20.13
CA GLY A 250 -26.98 9.54 -21.57
C GLY A 250 -28.03 10.47 -22.16
N LYS A 251 -28.91 11.08 -21.35
CA LYS A 251 -29.86 12.15 -21.71
C LYS A 251 -30.65 11.87 -23.01
N GLY A 252 -31.26 10.68 -23.09
CA GLY A 252 -32.09 10.26 -24.23
C GLY A 252 -31.32 9.70 -25.43
N SER A 253 -29.98 9.61 -25.38
CA SER A 253 -29.17 9.01 -26.45
C SER A 253 -29.38 7.50 -26.65
N GLY A 254 -30.05 6.84 -25.70
CA GLY A 254 -30.17 5.39 -25.64
C GLY A 254 -29.13 4.71 -24.74
N ALA A 255 -28.03 5.39 -24.41
CA ALA A 255 -27.05 4.89 -23.48
C ALA A 255 -27.49 5.06 -22.02
N VAL A 256 -27.16 4.08 -21.20
CA VAL A 256 -27.49 4.06 -19.76
C VAL A 256 -26.24 3.85 -18.90
N PRO A 257 -26.22 4.36 -17.66
CA PRO A 257 -25.17 4.03 -16.68
C PRO A 257 -25.33 2.62 -16.12
N SER A 258 -24.36 2.16 -15.32
CA SER A 258 -24.47 0.87 -14.64
C SER A 258 -25.44 0.88 -13.45
N ALA A 259 -25.64 2.04 -12.83
CA ALA A 259 -26.64 2.27 -11.80
C ALA A 259 -27.38 3.61 -11.98
N PHE A 260 -28.70 3.59 -11.80
CA PHE A 260 -29.55 4.77 -11.80
C PHE A 260 -30.82 4.51 -10.98
N PRO A 261 -31.34 5.47 -10.18
CA PRO A 261 -30.61 6.63 -9.69
C PRO A 261 -29.53 6.24 -8.66
N ILE A 262 -28.71 7.21 -8.24
CA ILE A 262 -27.68 7.09 -7.20
C ILE A 262 -27.75 8.29 -6.24
N THR A 263 -28.98 8.63 -5.84
CA THR A 263 -29.29 9.93 -5.22
C THR A 263 -28.61 10.16 -3.87
N ILE A 264 -28.69 9.21 -2.93
CA ILE A 264 -28.06 9.36 -1.61
C ILE A 264 -26.53 9.39 -1.76
N PHE A 265 -25.97 8.54 -2.62
CA PHE A 265 -24.55 8.53 -2.91
C PHE A 265 -24.05 9.91 -3.38
N GLU A 266 -24.68 10.48 -4.41
CA GLU A 266 -24.25 11.79 -4.93
C GLU A 266 -24.44 12.92 -3.91
N LEU A 267 -25.59 12.96 -3.25
CA LEU A 267 -25.87 13.97 -2.21
C LEU A 267 -24.78 13.90 -1.13
N THR A 268 -24.53 12.72 -0.58
CA THR A 268 -23.67 12.57 0.60
C THR A 268 -22.20 12.68 0.25
N TRP A 269 -21.73 12.19 -0.90
CA TRP A 269 -20.35 12.40 -1.32
C TRP A 269 -20.03 13.87 -1.56
N VAL A 270 -20.92 14.61 -2.23
CA VAL A 270 -20.70 16.04 -2.49
C VAL A 270 -20.76 16.83 -1.18
N ILE A 271 -21.82 16.65 -0.38
CA ILE A 271 -21.99 17.42 0.85
C ILE A 271 -20.87 17.13 1.85
N SER A 272 -20.56 15.87 2.15
CA SER A 272 -19.46 15.54 3.06
C SER A 272 -18.15 16.16 2.58
N THR A 273 -17.79 15.99 1.30
CA THR A 273 -16.53 16.49 0.73
C THR A 273 -16.42 18.02 0.81
N LEU A 274 -17.50 18.75 0.49
CA LEU A 274 -17.52 20.22 0.56
C LEU A 274 -17.41 20.70 2.01
N MET A 275 -18.19 20.10 2.91
CA MET A 275 -18.26 20.53 4.31
C MET A 275 -17.02 20.16 5.11
N GLU A 276 -16.50 18.93 4.96
CA GLU A 276 -15.23 18.48 5.58
C GLU A 276 -14.04 19.34 5.10
N SER A 277 -14.13 19.89 3.89
CA SER A 277 -13.14 20.83 3.34
C SER A 277 -13.39 22.29 3.74
N GLY A 278 -14.29 22.56 4.69
CA GLY A 278 -14.49 23.89 5.27
C GLY A 278 -15.24 24.89 4.37
N LEU A 279 -16.05 24.42 3.41
CA LEU A 279 -16.92 25.31 2.63
C LEU A 279 -17.78 26.16 3.59
N SER A 280 -17.75 27.48 3.37
CA SER A 280 -18.59 28.43 4.11
C SER A 280 -19.73 28.92 3.20
N PRO A 281 -20.92 28.29 3.24
CA PRO A 281 -22.02 28.60 2.32
C PRO A 281 -22.59 30.00 2.56
N ILE A 282 -22.87 30.73 1.46
CA ILE A 282 -23.65 31.98 1.52
C ILE A 282 -25.13 31.70 1.81
N GLU A 283 -25.91 32.73 2.17
CA GLU A 283 -27.33 32.56 2.55
C GLU A 283 -28.17 31.80 1.51
N GLU A 284 -27.93 32.02 0.23
CA GLU A 284 -28.63 31.29 -0.85
C GLU A 284 -28.29 29.79 -0.84
N ASN A 285 -27.02 29.44 -0.64
CA ASN A 285 -26.58 28.04 -0.54
C ASN A 285 -27.19 27.34 0.67
N LYS A 286 -27.41 28.04 1.79
CA LYS A 286 -28.01 27.46 3.00
C LYS A 286 -29.42 26.92 2.76
N GLY A 287 -30.20 27.59 1.89
CA GLY A 287 -31.52 27.11 1.48
C GLY A 287 -31.44 25.73 0.81
N HIS A 288 -30.53 25.57 -0.15
CA HIS A 288 -30.31 24.30 -0.84
C HIS A 288 -29.78 23.20 0.10
N LEU A 289 -28.83 23.53 0.97
CA LEU A 289 -28.29 22.60 1.97
C LEU A 289 -29.36 22.11 2.95
N ASN A 290 -30.28 22.98 3.38
CA ASN A 290 -31.37 22.59 4.25
C ASN A 290 -32.33 21.58 3.58
N ILE A 291 -32.65 21.76 2.29
CA ILE A 291 -33.46 20.80 1.52
C ILE A 291 -32.78 19.43 1.50
N VAL A 292 -31.47 19.39 1.21
CA VAL A 292 -30.70 18.14 1.21
C VAL A 292 -30.65 17.52 2.61
N ALA A 293 -30.42 18.33 3.66
CA ALA A 293 -30.39 17.85 5.04
C ALA A 293 -31.73 17.23 5.47
N GLU A 294 -32.85 17.88 5.15
CA GLU A 294 -34.19 17.39 5.46
C GLU A 294 -34.52 16.09 4.70
N TYR A 295 -34.11 15.99 3.44
CA TYR A 295 -34.24 14.77 2.65
C TYR A 295 -33.47 13.60 3.29
N LEU A 296 -32.18 13.80 3.57
CA LEU A 296 -31.32 12.77 4.18
C LEU A 296 -31.80 12.39 5.59
N GLU A 297 -32.14 13.36 6.43
CA GLU A 297 -32.61 13.14 7.81
C GLU A 297 -33.91 12.32 7.83
N LYS A 298 -34.87 12.69 6.96
CA LYS A 298 -36.12 11.95 6.81
C LYS A 298 -35.87 10.49 6.47
N HIS A 299 -35.05 10.21 5.45
CA HIS A 299 -34.79 8.84 5.03
C HIS A 299 -33.96 8.06 6.05
N PHE A 300 -32.97 8.70 6.67
CA PHE A 300 -32.17 8.11 7.74
C PHE A 300 -33.05 7.62 8.90
N HIS A 301 -34.00 8.42 9.36
CA HIS A 301 -34.92 8.01 10.42
C HIS A 301 -35.93 6.95 9.97
N GLN A 302 -36.46 7.06 8.74
CA GLN A 302 -37.40 6.08 8.18
C GLN A 302 -36.76 4.69 8.01
N GLN A 303 -35.45 4.62 7.75
CA GLN A 303 -34.69 3.38 7.57
C GLN A 303 -33.86 2.99 8.80
N ASN A 304 -34.25 3.48 9.99
CA ASN A 304 -33.65 3.08 11.26
C ASN A 304 -32.12 3.28 11.32
N GLY A 305 -31.65 4.42 10.82
CA GLY A 305 -30.28 4.90 10.95
C GLY A 305 -29.25 4.27 10.00
N VAL A 306 -29.70 3.58 8.96
CA VAL A 306 -28.84 3.00 7.91
C VAL A 306 -29.46 3.23 6.53
N LEU A 307 -28.63 3.55 5.53
CA LEU A 307 -29.05 3.86 4.16
C LEU A 307 -28.17 3.11 3.15
N GLY A 308 -28.68 2.96 1.93
CA GLY A 308 -27.87 2.66 0.75
C GLY A 308 -27.88 3.86 -0.20
N PHE A 309 -27.26 3.72 -1.37
CA PHE A 309 -27.12 4.79 -2.37
C PHE A 309 -28.44 5.37 -2.93
N VAL A 310 -29.60 4.73 -2.69
CA VAL A 310 -30.96 5.23 -2.95
C VAL A 310 -31.85 4.87 -1.76
N PRO A 311 -32.89 5.68 -1.41
CA PRO A 311 -33.84 5.28 -0.39
C PRO A 311 -34.42 3.90 -0.68
N THR A 312 -34.63 3.10 0.37
CA THR A 312 -35.18 1.71 0.37
C THR A 312 -34.30 0.59 -0.22
N LEU A 313 -33.31 0.90 -1.04
CA LEU A 313 -32.35 -0.11 -1.50
C LEU A 313 -31.52 -0.69 -0.35
N MET A 314 -30.86 -1.81 -0.63
CA MET A 314 -30.01 -2.51 0.33
C MET A 314 -28.97 -1.56 0.94
N VAL A 315 -28.95 -1.52 2.27
CA VAL A 315 -28.07 -0.62 3.03
C VAL A 315 -26.62 -1.07 3.01
N ASP A 316 -25.72 -0.10 3.03
CA ASP A 316 -24.28 -0.31 3.13
C ASP A 316 -23.63 0.70 4.08
N ALA A 317 -22.43 0.33 4.53
CA ALA A 317 -21.72 1.11 5.52
C ALA A 317 -21.17 2.43 4.95
N ASP A 318 -20.93 2.50 3.64
CA ASP A 318 -20.24 3.63 3.02
C ASP A 318 -21.20 4.81 2.86
N ASP A 319 -22.36 4.58 2.22
CA ASP A 319 -23.45 5.54 2.11
C ASP A 319 -24.02 5.91 3.48
N THR A 320 -24.13 4.95 4.40
CA THR A 320 -24.57 5.24 5.79
C THR A 320 -23.57 6.17 6.48
N ALA A 321 -22.27 5.90 6.40
CA ALA A 321 -21.25 6.73 7.04
C ALA A 321 -21.22 8.15 6.44
N LYS A 322 -21.25 8.25 5.11
CA LYS A 322 -21.32 9.53 4.38
C LYS A 322 -22.59 10.32 4.68
N THR A 323 -23.72 9.65 4.90
CA THR A 323 -24.96 10.27 5.39
C THR A 323 -24.76 10.86 6.78
N ILE A 324 -24.20 10.10 7.72
CA ILE A 324 -23.97 10.56 9.11
C ILE A 324 -23.05 11.78 9.13
N ILE A 325 -21.95 11.75 8.37
CA ILE A 325 -21.03 12.89 8.22
C ILE A 325 -21.80 14.11 7.69
N SER A 326 -22.54 13.95 6.59
CA SER A 326 -23.29 15.04 5.97
C SER A 326 -24.31 15.65 6.94
N LEU A 327 -25.09 14.84 7.64
CA LEU A 327 -26.10 15.30 8.61
C LEU A 327 -25.46 16.02 9.80
N ASN A 328 -24.36 15.50 10.35
CA ASN A 328 -23.68 16.11 11.48
C ASN A 328 -23.01 17.44 11.09
N MET A 329 -22.37 17.49 9.93
CA MET A 329 -21.79 18.72 9.38
C MET A 329 -22.84 19.79 9.04
N LEU A 330 -24.08 19.38 8.75
CA LEU A 330 -25.24 20.27 8.57
C LEU A 330 -26.00 20.55 9.88
N GLY A 331 -25.49 20.08 11.03
CA GLY A 331 -26.00 20.42 12.36
C GLY A 331 -27.20 19.60 12.84
N LYS A 332 -27.52 18.47 12.20
CA LYS A 332 -28.66 17.59 12.56
C LYS A 332 -28.39 16.64 13.74
N ARG A 333 -27.11 16.41 14.09
CA ARG A 333 -26.67 15.65 15.29
C ARG A 333 -27.24 14.22 15.38
N VAL A 334 -26.99 13.41 14.35
CA VAL A 334 -27.33 11.98 14.33
C VAL A 334 -26.22 11.11 14.93
N ARG A 335 -26.58 9.92 15.42
CA ARG A 335 -25.68 8.97 16.08
C ARG A 335 -25.32 7.77 15.16
N PRO A 336 -24.07 7.27 15.19
CA PRO A 336 -23.62 6.13 14.40
C PRO A 336 -23.96 4.75 15.00
N ASP A 337 -24.79 4.67 16.04
CA ASP A 337 -25.05 3.42 16.78
C ASP A 337 -25.50 2.26 15.86
N ARG A 338 -26.39 2.55 14.90
CA ARG A 338 -26.92 1.55 13.96
C ARG A 338 -25.92 1.16 12.87
N LEU A 339 -25.07 2.08 12.41
CA LEU A 339 -23.94 1.78 11.54
C LEU A 339 -23.02 0.76 12.22
N ILE A 340 -22.67 0.99 13.49
CA ILE A 340 -21.79 0.09 14.25
C ILE A 340 -22.45 -1.29 14.42
N GLU A 341 -23.72 -1.32 14.85
CA GLU A 341 -24.44 -2.57 15.10
C GLU A 341 -24.53 -3.47 13.86
N VAL A 342 -24.79 -2.90 12.69
CA VAL A 342 -25.03 -3.65 11.45
C VAL A 342 -23.71 -4.11 10.80
N PHE A 343 -22.69 -3.25 10.81
CA PHE A 343 -21.52 -3.44 9.94
C PHE A 343 -20.25 -3.89 10.66
N LYS A 344 -20.16 -3.73 12.00
CA LYS A 344 -18.99 -4.19 12.78
C LYS A 344 -18.83 -5.71 12.65
N ASN A 345 -17.61 -6.16 12.33
CA ASN A 345 -17.32 -7.57 12.10
C ASN A 345 -15.89 -7.92 12.52
N GLY A 346 -15.73 -8.48 13.72
CA GLY A 346 -14.41 -8.83 14.24
C GLY A 346 -13.53 -7.58 14.37
N GLY A 347 -12.41 -7.55 13.65
CA GLY A 347 -11.42 -6.47 13.68
C GLY A 347 -11.60 -5.36 12.64
N HIS A 348 -12.72 -5.32 11.90
CA HIS A 348 -13.01 -4.27 10.90
C HIS A 348 -14.52 -4.05 10.74
N PHE A 349 -14.91 -3.11 9.88
CA PHE A 349 -16.29 -2.95 9.43
C PHE A 349 -16.47 -3.43 7.99
N ARG A 350 -17.58 -4.11 7.73
CA ARG A 350 -17.98 -4.56 6.39
C ARG A 350 -18.74 -3.46 5.65
N THR A 351 -18.59 -3.34 4.32
CA THR A 351 -19.47 -2.52 3.48
C THR A 351 -20.89 -3.10 3.41
N TYR A 352 -21.03 -4.36 2.98
CA TYR A 352 -22.33 -5.05 2.95
C TYR A 352 -22.37 -6.23 3.93
N ALA A 353 -23.56 -6.54 4.45
CA ALA A 353 -23.79 -7.77 5.22
C ALA A 353 -23.49 -9.01 4.35
N GLY A 354 -22.54 -9.84 4.79
CA GLY A 354 -22.14 -11.06 4.07
C GLY A 354 -21.02 -10.89 3.04
N GLU A 355 -20.41 -9.70 2.93
CA GLU A 355 -19.23 -9.52 2.09
C GLU A 355 -18.01 -10.30 2.61
N ARG A 356 -17.10 -10.63 1.69
CA ARG A 356 -15.86 -11.37 2.00
C ARG A 356 -14.66 -10.48 2.26
N ASN A 357 -14.43 -9.50 1.40
CA ASN A 357 -13.27 -8.62 1.44
C ASN A 357 -13.70 -7.24 1.94
N PRO A 358 -13.04 -6.69 2.98
CA PRO A 358 -13.33 -5.36 3.48
C PRO A 358 -12.96 -4.28 2.45
N SER A 359 -13.62 -3.13 2.50
CA SER A 359 -13.20 -1.92 1.76
C SER A 359 -12.36 -1.02 2.66
N PHE A 360 -11.26 -0.51 2.11
CA PHE A 360 -10.43 0.47 2.75
C PHE A 360 -11.16 1.82 2.87
N SER A 361 -11.76 2.29 1.77
CA SER A 361 -12.48 3.57 1.73
C SER A 361 -13.70 3.58 2.67
N ALA A 362 -14.47 2.49 2.72
CA ALA A 362 -15.60 2.37 3.64
C ALA A 362 -15.17 2.47 5.11
N ASN A 363 -14.05 1.84 5.50
CA ASN A 363 -13.53 1.96 6.86
C ASN A 363 -13.01 3.38 7.16
N CYS A 364 -12.43 4.09 6.17
CA CYS A 364 -12.10 5.51 6.32
C CYS A 364 -13.35 6.37 6.54
N ASN A 365 -14.42 6.14 5.78
CA ASN A 365 -15.67 6.90 5.91
C ASN A 365 -16.36 6.61 7.25
N ILE A 366 -16.37 5.36 7.71
CA ILE A 366 -16.87 5.00 9.05
C ILE A 366 -16.04 5.69 10.14
N LEU A 367 -14.71 5.67 10.05
CA LEU A 367 -13.85 6.41 10.96
C LEU A 367 -14.21 7.90 10.98
N SER A 368 -14.37 8.53 9.81
CA SER A 368 -14.78 9.93 9.75
C SER A 368 -16.17 10.16 10.39
N ALA A 369 -17.14 9.27 10.18
CA ALA A 369 -18.47 9.37 10.80
C ALA A 369 -18.41 9.28 12.34
N LEU A 370 -17.55 8.43 12.89
CA LEU A 370 -17.31 8.33 14.34
C LEU A 370 -16.66 9.61 14.88
N LEU A 371 -15.68 10.16 14.17
CA LEU A 371 -14.98 11.40 14.56
C LEU A 371 -15.88 12.64 14.48
N HIS A 372 -16.81 12.69 13.53
CA HIS A 372 -17.81 13.76 13.37
C HIS A 372 -19.07 13.56 14.22
N SER A 373 -19.08 12.61 15.16
CA SER A 373 -20.16 12.50 16.15
C SER A 373 -20.08 13.64 17.16
N GLU A 374 -21.22 14.00 17.78
CA GLU A 374 -21.24 15.06 18.81
C GLU A 374 -20.37 14.72 20.03
N GLU A 375 -20.29 13.43 20.39
CA GLU A 375 -19.50 12.92 21.51
C GLU A 375 -18.60 11.75 21.05
N PRO A 376 -17.50 12.01 20.31
CA PRO A 376 -16.63 10.94 19.76
C PRO A 376 -16.03 10.04 20.84
N SER A 377 -15.85 10.55 22.06
CA SER A 377 -15.34 9.82 23.22
C SER A 377 -16.15 8.56 23.55
N GLN A 378 -17.46 8.55 23.24
CA GLN A 378 -18.35 7.39 23.45
C GLN A 378 -18.00 6.20 22.54
N TYR A 379 -17.30 6.44 21.43
CA TYR A 379 -16.96 5.46 20.42
C TYR A 379 -15.46 5.16 20.34
N THR A 380 -14.71 5.45 21.42
CA THR A 380 -13.25 5.29 21.45
C THR A 380 -12.81 3.89 20.99
N ARG A 381 -13.51 2.83 21.39
CA ARG A 381 -13.19 1.45 21.00
C ARG A 381 -13.37 1.19 19.50
N GLU A 382 -14.45 1.71 18.93
CA GLU A 382 -14.76 1.61 17.50
C GLU A 382 -13.78 2.45 16.66
N ILE A 383 -13.39 3.63 17.17
CA ILE A 383 -12.34 4.46 16.59
C ILE A 383 -11.00 3.72 16.59
N GLU A 384 -10.59 3.16 17.72
CA GLU A 384 -9.34 2.37 17.81
C GLU A 384 -9.35 1.19 16.84
N LEU A 385 -10.47 0.47 16.74
CA LEU A 385 -10.63 -0.65 15.82
C LEU A 385 -10.47 -0.22 14.35
N ALA A 386 -11.15 0.86 13.93
CA ALA A 386 -11.05 1.34 12.56
C ALA A 386 -9.63 1.87 12.23
N VAL A 387 -9.02 2.63 13.14
CA VAL A 387 -7.67 3.18 12.96
C VAL A 387 -6.63 2.07 12.90
N GLN A 388 -6.71 1.09 13.81
CA GLN A 388 -5.79 -0.05 13.81
C GLN A 388 -5.88 -0.81 12.48
N PHE A 389 -7.10 -1.14 12.03
CA PHE A 389 -7.31 -1.83 10.76
C PHE A 389 -6.74 -1.06 9.56
N LEU A 390 -7.01 0.25 9.47
CA LEU A 390 -6.53 1.08 8.37
C LEU A 390 -5.00 1.26 8.39
N CYS A 391 -4.42 1.45 9.58
CA CYS A 391 -2.98 1.56 9.74
C CYS A 391 -2.27 0.22 9.47
N ASP A 392 -2.86 -0.93 9.81
CA ASP A 392 -2.31 -2.25 9.48
C ASP A 392 -2.32 -2.53 7.97
N LEU A 393 -3.41 -2.17 7.28
CA LEU A 393 -3.49 -2.27 5.83
C LEU A 393 -2.48 -1.35 5.13
N HIS A 394 -2.34 -0.10 5.60
CA HIS A 394 -1.29 0.81 5.10
C HIS A 394 0.11 0.22 5.34
N SER A 395 0.41 -0.24 6.56
CA SER A 395 1.74 -0.74 6.91
C SER A 395 2.13 -2.04 6.21
N SER A 396 1.15 -2.86 5.81
CA SER A 396 1.35 -4.07 5.00
C SER A 396 1.37 -3.81 3.48
N GLY A 397 1.11 -2.56 3.05
CA GLY A 397 1.10 -2.17 1.64
C GLY A 397 -0.20 -2.53 0.87
N ASP A 398 -1.28 -2.88 1.56
CA ASP A 398 -2.57 -3.27 0.95
C ASP A 398 -3.64 -2.19 1.14
N MET A 399 -3.41 -1.02 0.52
CA MET A 399 -4.35 0.12 0.55
C MET A 399 -5.36 0.11 -0.60
N ARG A 400 -5.35 -0.94 -1.43
CA ARG A 400 -6.23 -1.03 -2.61
C ARG A 400 -7.67 -1.04 -2.14
N ASP A 401 -8.48 -0.20 -2.79
CA ASP A 401 -9.90 -0.16 -2.55
C ASP A 401 -10.67 -0.84 -3.68
N LYS A 402 -11.80 -1.46 -3.35
CA LYS A 402 -12.65 -2.15 -4.32
C LYS A 402 -13.61 -1.23 -5.07
N TRP A 403 -13.74 0.02 -4.63
CA TRP A 403 -14.67 1.01 -5.21
C TRP A 403 -13.98 2.10 -6.02
N ASN A 404 -12.65 2.22 -5.93
CA ASN A 404 -11.87 3.19 -6.68
C ASN A 404 -10.49 2.62 -7.09
N THR A 405 -10.12 2.73 -8.36
CA THR A 405 -8.85 2.21 -8.91
C THR A 405 -7.64 3.12 -8.66
N CYS A 406 -7.86 4.34 -8.16
CA CYS A 406 -6.78 5.30 -7.89
C CYS A 406 -6.33 5.26 -6.44
N ASP A 407 -5.09 4.84 -6.19
CA ASP A 407 -4.49 4.75 -4.85
C ASP A 407 -4.37 6.10 -4.10
N ILE A 408 -4.53 7.24 -4.78
CA ILE A 408 -4.54 8.57 -4.13
C ILE A 408 -5.88 8.80 -3.40
N TYR A 409 -6.98 8.21 -3.88
CA TYR A 409 -8.31 8.36 -3.27
C TYR A 409 -8.37 7.84 -1.81
N PRO A 410 -8.01 6.57 -1.51
CA PRO A 410 -8.01 6.08 -0.13
C PRO A 410 -6.98 6.79 0.75
N ARG A 411 -5.83 7.22 0.18
CA ARG A 411 -4.81 8.02 0.90
C ARG A 411 -5.38 9.37 1.36
N MET A 412 -6.15 10.05 0.51
CA MET A 412 -6.83 11.30 0.87
C MET A 412 -7.80 11.08 2.03
N LEU A 413 -8.66 10.06 1.95
CA LEU A 413 -9.63 9.77 3.01
C LEU A 413 -8.93 9.47 4.35
N LEU A 414 -7.88 8.65 4.33
CA LEU A 414 -7.14 8.31 5.54
C LEU A 414 -6.41 9.53 6.11
N ALA A 415 -5.72 10.33 5.29
CA ALA A 415 -5.02 11.53 5.76
C ALA A 415 -5.98 12.55 6.41
N HIS A 416 -7.18 12.69 5.85
CA HIS A 416 -8.21 13.54 6.44
C HIS A 416 -8.66 12.99 7.81
N ALA A 417 -9.06 11.72 7.87
CA ALA A 417 -9.55 11.09 9.10
C ALA A 417 -8.48 11.10 10.22
N LEU A 418 -7.22 10.78 9.91
CA LEU A 418 -6.12 10.82 10.86
C LEU A 418 -5.83 12.24 11.35
N THR A 419 -5.92 13.25 10.47
CA THR A 419 -5.78 14.65 10.88
C THR A 419 -6.86 15.05 11.89
N VAL A 420 -8.12 14.72 11.61
CA VAL A 420 -9.24 15.02 12.52
C VAL A 420 -9.06 14.27 13.84
N LEU A 421 -8.64 13.00 13.81
CA LEU A 421 -8.34 12.23 15.02
C LEU A 421 -7.27 12.91 15.88
N LEU A 422 -6.16 13.37 15.29
CA LEU A 422 -5.10 14.06 16.02
C LEU A 422 -5.61 15.37 16.64
N GLN A 423 -6.45 16.12 15.93
CA GLN A 423 -7.07 17.35 16.46
C GLN A 423 -7.99 17.06 17.66
N LEU A 424 -8.81 16.00 17.57
CA LEU A 424 -9.68 15.56 18.67
C LEU A 424 -8.90 14.96 19.85
N TRP A 425 -7.75 14.36 19.60
CA TRP A 425 -6.85 13.93 20.67
C TRP A 425 -6.22 15.13 21.38
N GLN A 426 -5.70 16.11 20.62
CA GLN A 426 -5.08 17.33 21.17
C GLN A 426 -6.05 18.19 21.97
N ASN A 427 -7.33 18.24 21.59
CA ASN A 427 -8.36 18.97 22.33
C ASN A 427 -8.91 18.21 23.56
N GLY A 428 -8.46 16.96 23.78
CA GLY A 428 -8.80 16.13 24.93
C GLY A 428 -10.01 15.21 24.76
N SER A 429 -10.72 15.26 23.62
CA SER A 429 -11.91 14.43 23.36
C SER A 429 -11.58 12.94 23.24
N LEU A 430 -10.38 12.62 22.75
CA LEU A 430 -9.91 11.24 22.55
C LEU A 430 -8.65 10.92 23.37
N LYS A 431 -8.52 11.51 24.57
CA LYS A 431 -7.32 11.36 25.43
C LYS A 431 -6.98 9.92 25.84
N ASP A 432 -7.98 9.02 25.79
CA ASP A 432 -7.85 7.63 26.24
C ASP A 432 -7.31 6.68 25.16
N LEU A 433 -7.07 7.18 23.94
CA LEU A 433 -6.44 6.40 22.86
C LEU A 433 -5.04 5.92 23.26
N SER A 434 -4.72 4.69 22.85
CA SER A 434 -3.37 4.13 23.04
C SER A 434 -2.28 5.02 22.45
N LYS A 435 -1.22 5.28 23.24
CA LYS A 435 -0.04 6.02 22.77
C LYS A 435 0.66 5.31 21.62
N ASP A 436 0.69 3.98 21.61
CA ASP A 436 1.33 3.22 20.51
C ASP A 436 0.56 3.42 19.20
N LEU A 437 -0.77 3.35 19.27
CA LEU A 437 -1.63 3.64 18.12
C LEU A 437 -1.42 5.07 17.62
N LEU A 438 -1.34 6.05 18.52
CA LEU A 438 -1.05 7.44 18.14
C LEU A 438 0.32 7.59 17.48
N HIS A 439 1.36 6.89 17.93
CA HIS A 439 2.66 6.89 17.23
C HIS A 439 2.53 6.29 15.82
N LYS A 440 1.77 5.20 15.66
CA LYS A 440 1.50 4.61 14.34
C LYS A 440 0.75 5.58 13.43
N VAL A 441 -0.26 6.29 13.94
CA VAL A 441 -1.01 7.32 13.22
C VAL A 441 -0.08 8.41 12.66
N HIS A 442 0.88 8.87 13.46
CA HIS A 442 1.84 9.89 13.00
C HIS A 442 2.76 9.40 11.90
N ILE A 443 3.27 8.15 12.01
CA ILE A 443 4.10 7.54 10.99
C ILE A 443 3.30 7.40 9.68
N VAL A 444 2.11 6.83 9.75
CA VAL A 444 1.25 6.62 8.57
C VAL A 444 0.87 7.95 7.91
N LEU A 445 0.46 8.96 8.68
CA LEU A 445 0.14 10.27 8.15
C LEU A 445 1.39 10.93 7.52
N TRP A 446 2.56 10.80 8.14
CA TRP A 446 3.81 11.31 7.61
C TRP A 446 4.15 10.67 6.24
N GLU A 447 4.10 9.35 6.16
CA GLU A 447 4.39 8.60 4.93
C GLU A 447 3.44 8.99 3.79
N ILE A 448 2.13 9.08 4.05
CA ILE A 448 1.14 9.52 3.06
C ILE A 448 1.50 10.93 2.54
N LEU A 449 1.77 11.88 3.43
CA LEU A 449 2.07 13.26 3.05
C LEU A 449 3.38 13.37 2.26
N VAL A 450 4.44 12.67 2.70
CA VAL A 450 5.73 12.66 2.01
C VAL A 450 5.62 12.01 0.64
N GLN A 451 4.92 10.89 0.53
CA GLN A 451 4.70 10.21 -0.74
C GLN A 451 3.90 11.09 -1.70
N THR A 452 2.83 11.76 -1.24
CA THR A 452 2.07 12.71 -2.06
C THR A 452 2.95 13.85 -2.56
N ILE A 453 3.85 14.41 -1.74
CA ILE A 453 4.81 15.44 -2.17
C ILE A 453 5.77 14.90 -3.23
N GLN A 454 6.29 13.68 -3.05
CA GLN A 454 7.25 13.06 -3.99
C GLN A 454 6.64 12.75 -5.35
N GLU A 455 5.35 12.39 -5.40
CA GLU A 455 4.64 12.04 -6.63
C GLU A 455 4.20 13.25 -7.47
N GLN A 456 4.38 14.48 -6.96
CA GLN A 456 3.98 15.69 -7.67
C GLN A 456 4.83 15.92 -8.93
N GLN A 457 4.16 16.12 -10.07
CA GLN A 457 4.83 16.45 -11.33
C GLN A 457 5.28 17.92 -11.34
N SER A 458 6.22 18.24 -12.24
CA SER A 458 6.73 19.61 -12.42
C SER A 458 5.65 20.63 -12.83
N THR A 459 4.53 20.15 -13.38
CA THR A 459 3.33 20.95 -13.71
C THR A 459 2.51 21.35 -12.48
N GLY A 460 2.81 20.77 -11.30
CA GLY A 460 2.01 20.87 -10.09
C GLY A 460 0.91 19.81 -9.97
N ALA A 461 0.66 19.05 -11.03
CA ALA A 461 -0.37 18.02 -11.06
C ALA A 461 0.10 16.67 -10.52
N TRP A 462 -0.87 15.79 -10.28
CA TRP A 462 -0.65 14.36 -10.10
C TRP A 462 -1.29 13.59 -11.26
N HIS A 463 -0.86 12.34 -11.44
CA HIS A 463 -1.46 11.38 -12.37
C HIS A 463 -1.79 11.95 -13.76
N ASN A 464 -0.74 12.28 -14.53
CA ASN A 464 -0.82 12.73 -15.93
C ASN A 464 -1.70 13.97 -16.16
N GLY A 465 -1.88 14.83 -15.15
CA GLY A 465 -2.66 16.06 -15.30
C GLY A 465 -4.16 15.90 -15.05
N SER A 466 -4.58 14.82 -14.41
CA SER A 466 -5.98 14.66 -13.98
C SER A 466 -6.37 15.72 -12.95
N CYS A 467 -7.50 16.40 -13.17
CA CYS A 467 -8.03 17.36 -12.19
C CYS A 467 -8.59 16.66 -10.95
N GLU A 468 -9.36 15.59 -11.11
CA GLU A 468 -9.94 14.83 -10.01
C GLU A 468 -8.85 14.26 -9.08
N ILE A 469 -7.82 13.64 -9.67
CA ILE A 469 -6.73 13.03 -8.88
C ILE A 469 -5.81 14.10 -8.28
N THR A 470 -5.57 15.21 -8.99
CA THR A 470 -4.84 16.36 -8.41
C THR A 470 -5.61 16.97 -7.24
N ALA A 471 -6.95 16.97 -7.29
CA ALA A 471 -7.78 17.40 -6.18
C ALA A 471 -7.63 16.48 -4.96
N TYR A 472 -7.61 15.15 -5.15
CA TYR A 472 -7.34 14.19 -4.07
C TYR A 472 -5.99 14.44 -3.40
N ALA A 473 -4.93 14.59 -4.19
CA ALA A 473 -3.58 14.88 -3.68
C ALA A 473 -3.54 16.23 -2.94
N THR A 474 -4.17 17.27 -3.51
CA THR A 474 -4.24 18.60 -2.90
C THR A 474 -5.00 18.58 -1.56
N LEU A 475 -6.10 17.83 -1.47
CA LEU A 475 -6.86 17.63 -0.23
C LEU A 475 -6.07 16.85 0.82
N THR A 476 -5.30 15.84 0.39
CA THR A 476 -4.37 15.10 1.26
C THR A 476 -3.37 16.06 1.92
N LEU A 477 -2.73 16.92 1.12
CA LEU A 477 -1.80 17.92 1.63
C LEU A 477 -2.49 19.00 2.47
N ALA A 478 -3.73 19.38 2.14
CA ALA A 478 -4.49 20.36 2.90
C ALA A 478 -4.82 19.84 4.29
N ALA A 479 -5.23 18.57 4.42
CA ALA A 479 -5.39 17.89 5.70
C ALA A 479 -4.07 17.90 6.49
N GLY A 480 -2.97 17.48 5.87
CA GLY A 480 -1.64 17.50 6.50
C GLY A 480 -1.21 18.89 7.01
N SER A 481 -1.58 19.97 6.31
CA SER A 481 -1.28 21.36 6.70
C SER A 481 -2.00 21.81 7.98
N ASN A 482 -3.06 21.10 8.38
CA ASN A 482 -3.81 21.35 9.60
C ASN A 482 -3.53 20.29 10.68
N SER A 483 -2.52 19.43 10.45
CA SER A 483 -2.03 18.46 11.41
C SER A 483 -0.83 19.00 12.21
N PRO A 484 -0.45 18.37 13.33
CA PRO A 484 0.76 18.72 14.09
C PRO A 484 2.05 18.58 13.27
N LEU A 485 2.03 17.76 12.21
CA LEU A 485 3.16 17.47 11.33
C LEU A 485 3.45 18.60 10.32
N ALA A 486 2.53 19.56 10.13
CA ALA A 486 2.67 20.62 9.12
C ALA A 486 3.97 21.42 9.27
N THR A 487 4.36 21.72 10.51
CA THR A 487 5.57 22.49 10.81
C THR A 487 6.85 21.75 10.45
N LEU A 488 6.84 20.41 10.48
CA LEU A 488 7.97 19.55 10.15
C LEU A 488 8.16 19.42 8.63
N LEU A 489 7.07 19.41 7.86
CA LEU A 489 7.11 19.41 6.39
C LEU A 489 7.51 20.77 5.81
N GLY A 490 7.14 21.86 6.49
CA GLY A 490 7.60 23.21 6.21
C GLY A 490 7.29 23.71 4.78
N GLU A 491 8.28 24.33 4.15
CA GLU A 491 8.15 25.00 2.84
C GLU A 491 7.73 24.04 1.71
N LYS A 492 8.08 22.75 1.80
CA LYS A 492 7.72 21.80 0.75
C LYS A 492 6.23 21.52 0.71
N LEU A 493 5.60 21.33 1.87
CA LEU A 493 4.14 21.22 1.93
C LEU A 493 3.46 22.46 1.35
N GLN A 494 3.92 23.64 1.73
CA GLN A 494 3.36 24.91 1.25
C GLN A 494 3.49 25.05 -0.28
N THR A 495 4.66 24.74 -0.83
CA THR A 495 4.93 24.86 -2.26
C THR A 495 4.10 23.84 -3.06
N SER A 496 4.04 22.59 -2.61
CA SER A 496 3.25 21.55 -3.26
C SER A 496 1.76 21.87 -3.27
N LEU A 497 1.22 22.43 -2.17
CA LEU A 497 -0.15 22.94 -2.10
C LEU A 497 -0.40 24.08 -3.10
N VAL A 498 0.52 25.05 -3.18
CA VAL A 498 0.40 26.18 -4.10
C VAL A 498 0.38 25.70 -5.55
N TYR A 499 1.25 24.76 -5.92
CA TYR A 499 1.30 24.24 -7.29
C TYR A 499 0.11 23.36 -7.65
N GLY A 500 -0.36 22.50 -6.73
CA GLY A 500 -1.58 21.71 -6.95
C GLY A 500 -2.80 22.60 -7.18
N ARG A 501 -2.98 23.63 -6.35
CA ARG A 501 -4.05 24.62 -6.53
C ARG A 501 -3.91 25.40 -7.82
N ALA A 502 -2.72 25.89 -8.13
CA ALA A 502 -2.48 26.63 -9.37
C ALA A 502 -2.82 25.78 -10.61
N PHE A 503 -2.48 24.49 -10.59
CA PHE A 503 -2.87 23.56 -11.65
C PHE A 503 -4.40 23.44 -11.78
N LEU A 504 -5.11 23.22 -10.67
CA LEU A 504 -6.58 23.11 -10.68
C LEU A 504 -7.23 24.41 -11.16
N GLU A 505 -6.76 25.56 -10.69
CA GLU A 505 -7.25 26.89 -11.07
C GLU A 505 -7.06 27.14 -12.58
N ALA A 506 -5.90 26.76 -13.13
CA ALA A 506 -5.61 26.89 -14.56
C ALA A 506 -6.48 25.97 -15.44
N ASN A 507 -7.01 24.88 -14.87
CA ASN A 507 -7.77 23.86 -15.57
C ASN A 507 -9.24 23.79 -15.12
N ILE A 508 -9.82 24.90 -14.61
CA ILE A 508 -11.22 24.97 -14.14
C ILE A 508 -12.26 24.53 -15.18
N SER A 509 -11.95 24.63 -16.49
CA SER A 509 -12.84 24.16 -17.56
C SER A 509 -12.87 22.64 -17.70
N GLN A 510 -11.96 21.92 -17.06
CA GLN A 510 -11.82 20.46 -17.15
C GLN A 510 -12.38 19.72 -15.93
N TRP A 511 -12.84 20.44 -14.90
CA TRP A 511 -13.31 19.83 -13.64
C TRP A 511 -14.52 18.91 -13.83
N ASP A 512 -15.30 19.11 -14.88
CA ASP A 512 -16.51 18.34 -15.16
C ASP A 512 -16.24 17.06 -15.98
N LYS A 513 -14.98 16.77 -16.34
CA LYS A 513 -14.66 15.56 -17.12
C LYS A 513 -14.74 14.28 -16.28
N GLY A 514 -14.25 14.35 -15.03
CA GLY A 514 -14.01 13.18 -14.20
C GLY A 514 -13.01 12.18 -14.80
N GLU A 515 -12.53 11.27 -13.98
CA GLU A 515 -11.73 10.13 -14.40
C GLU A 515 -12.55 8.84 -14.31
N THR A 516 -12.27 7.88 -15.20
CA THR A 516 -12.91 6.56 -15.16
C THR A 516 -12.20 5.67 -14.14
N ILE A 517 -12.36 6.01 -12.86
CA ILE A 517 -11.65 5.38 -11.73
C ILE A 517 -12.60 4.77 -10.70
N TRP A 518 -13.89 5.06 -10.76
CA TRP A 518 -14.87 4.46 -9.86
C TRP A 518 -15.28 3.09 -10.37
N VAL A 519 -15.45 2.12 -9.48
CA VAL A 519 -15.67 0.71 -9.85
C VAL A 519 -17.13 0.32 -9.60
N GLU A 520 -17.77 -0.22 -10.65
CA GLU A 520 -19.07 -0.92 -10.61
C GLU A 520 -18.87 -2.27 -11.35
N LYS A 521 -19.80 -2.77 -12.17
CA LYS A 521 -19.62 -3.90 -13.10
C LYS A 521 -18.51 -3.61 -14.11
N VAL A 522 -18.45 -2.36 -14.53
CA VAL A 522 -17.37 -1.74 -15.28
C VAL A 522 -17.08 -0.37 -14.69
N SER A 523 -15.86 0.14 -14.86
CA SER A 523 -15.50 1.44 -14.29
C SER A 523 -16.30 2.59 -14.91
N TYR A 524 -16.55 3.63 -14.10
CA TYR A 524 -17.29 4.83 -14.48
C TYR A 524 -16.59 6.11 -14.00
N SER A 525 -17.00 7.24 -14.56
CA SER A 525 -16.64 8.58 -14.09
C SER A 525 -17.88 9.35 -13.58
N SER A 526 -17.66 10.36 -12.75
CA SER A 526 -18.71 11.29 -12.33
C SER A 526 -18.22 12.73 -12.39
N ALA A 527 -18.85 13.52 -13.26
CA ALA A 527 -18.61 14.95 -13.38
C ALA A 527 -18.91 15.69 -12.07
N VAL A 528 -19.98 15.29 -11.37
CA VAL A 528 -20.44 15.90 -10.12
C VAL A 528 -19.41 15.69 -9.01
N LEU A 529 -18.89 14.47 -8.86
CA LEU A 529 -17.88 14.17 -7.85
C LEU A 529 -16.55 14.87 -8.16
N SER A 530 -16.07 14.79 -9.40
CA SER A 530 -14.84 15.48 -9.81
C SER A 530 -14.93 16.98 -9.55
N ASN A 531 -16.08 17.61 -9.83
CA ASN A 531 -16.31 19.02 -9.55
C ASN A 531 -16.26 19.31 -8.04
N ALA A 532 -16.95 18.52 -7.23
CA ALA A 532 -16.94 18.68 -5.77
C ALA A 532 -15.53 18.58 -5.17
N TYR A 533 -14.75 17.58 -5.58
CA TYR A 533 -13.35 17.43 -5.13
C TYR A 533 -12.49 18.61 -5.57
N CYS A 534 -12.60 19.08 -6.82
CA CYS A 534 -11.82 20.22 -7.29
C CYS A 534 -12.19 21.53 -6.57
N ILE A 535 -13.49 21.77 -6.33
CA ILE A 535 -13.97 22.90 -5.51
C ILE A 535 -13.35 22.82 -4.12
N SER A 536 -13.45 21.66 -3.47
CA SER A 536 -12.92 21.42 -2.13
C SER A 536 -11.41 21.64 -2.06
N ALA A 537 -10.63 21.10 -3.00
CA ALA A 537 -9.17 21.24 -3.02
C ALA A 537 -8.70 22.71 -3.11
N VAL A 538 -9.39 23.51 -3.91
CA VAL A 538 -9.08 24.94 -4.11
C VAL A 538 -9.48 25.80 -2.91
N GLN A 539 -10.54 25.40 -2.19
CA GLN A 539 -11.09 26.15 -1.05
C GLN A 539 -10.59 25.69 0.32
N ALA A 540 -10.07 24.47 0.43
CA ALA A 540 -9.76 23.87 1.72
C ALA A 540 -8.91 24.82 2.60
N PRO A 541 -9.28 25.03 3.87
CA PRO A 541 -8.45 25.80 4.78
C PRO A 541 -7.10 25.10 4.91
N THR A 542 -6.02 25.88 4.92
CA THR A 542 -4.66 25.38 5.08
C THR A 542 -3.95 26.20 6.13
N PHE A 543 -3.18 25.54 7.01
CA PHE A 543 -2.45 26.18 8.10
C PHE A 543 -3.35 26.97 9.06
N THR A 544 -4.56 26.46 9.35
CA THR A 544 -5.50 27.08 10.30
C THR A 544 -5.29 26.61 11.74
N GLY A 545 -4.59 25.50 11.94
CA GLY A 545 -4.22 25.01 13.27
C GLY A 545 -3.22 25.93 13.96
N THR A 546 -3.38 26.14 15.28
CA THR A 546 -2.31 26.73 16.08
C THR A 546 -1.21 25.68 16.25
N ALA A 547 0.04 26.05 15.98
CA ALA A 547 1.20 25.19 16.21
C ALA A 547 1.41 24.97 17.71
N THR A 548 0.54 24.15 18.31
CA THR A 548 0.75 23.59 19.62
C THR A 548 1.68 22.40 19.43
N GLY A 549 2.78 22.38 20.18
CA GLY A 549 3.75 21.29 20.07
C GLY A 549 3.07 19.94 20.34
N ASP A 550 3.40 18.93 19.55
CA ASP A 550 2.94 17.57 19.80
C ASP A 550 3.70 16.97 20.99
N SER A 551 2.98 16.59 22.05
CA SER A 551 3.63 16.03 23.24
C SER A 551 4.17 14.61 23.05
N LEU A 552 3.74 13.90 22.00
CA LEU A 552 4.20 12.55 21.68
C LEU A 552 5.43 12.56 20.77
N ILE A 553 5.62 13.59 19.95
CA ILE A 553 6.72 13.66 18.99
C ILE A 553 7.76 14.70 19.41
N ASN A 554 9.01 14.27 19.48
CA ASN A 554 10.15 15.17 19.68
C ASN A 554 11.15 15.05 18.51
N ILE A 555 11.12 16.01 17.57
CA ILE A 555 12.04 16.05 16.43
C ILE A 555 13.18 17.04 16.68
N PRO A 556 14.45 16.57 16.77
CA PRO A 556 15.59 17.44 17.04
C PRO A 556 16.08 18.17 15.77
N SER A 557 15.46 19.31 15.42
CA SER A 557 15.74 20.08 14.19
C SER A 557 17.23 20.36 13.90
N LYS A 558 18.01 20.67 14.94
CA LYS A 558 19.47 20.90 14.84
C LYS A 558 20.23 19.61 14.48
N ALA A 559 19.80 18.46 15.02
CA ALA A 559 20.39 17.18 14.67
C ALA A 559 20.02 16.77 13.24
N ILE A 560 18.76 16.93 12.84
CA ILE A 560 18.29 16.69 11.46
C ILE A 560 19.13 17.49 10.45
N SER A 561 19.38 18.77 10.72
CA SER A 561 20.19 19.60 9.81
C SER A 561 21.63 19.12 9.69
N LYS A 562 22.24 18.70 10.79
CA LYS A 562 23.60 18.14 10.80
C LYS A 562 23.68 16.80 10.07
N PHE A 563 22.72 15.91 10.32
CA PHE A 563 22.66 14.62 9.64
C PHE A 563 22.40 14.80 8.15
N ALA A 564 21.49 15.68 7.75
CA ALA A 564 21.25 15.96 6.32
C ALA A 564 22.51 16.46 5.60
N GLN A 565 23.31 17.32 6.25
CA GLN A 565 24.60 17.75 5.71
C GLN A 565 25.58 16.58 5.61
N PHE A 566 25.67 15.76 6.65
CA PHE A 566 26.55 14.58 6.65
C PHE A 566 26.18 13.59 5.53
N TYR A 567 24.91 13.20 5.42
CA TYR A 567 24.45 12.27 4.39
C TYR A 567 24.61 12.83 2.98
N SER A 568 24.45 14.15 2.78
CA SER A 568 24.71 14.77 1.46
C SER A 568 26.16 14.68 1.00
N CYS A 569 27.10 14.34 1.89
CA CYS A 569 28.49 14.09 1.53
C CYS A 569 28.79 12.62 1.18
N LEU A 570 27.85 11.70 1.44
CA LEU A 570 28.03 10.29 1.10
C LEU A 570 27.70 10.08 -0.39
N PRO A 571 28.53 9.34 -1.15
CA PRO A 571 28.31 9.09 -2.58
C PRO A 571 26.90 8.63 -2.94
N LEU A 572 26.29 7.75 -2.14
CA LEU A 572 24.94 7.23 -2.37
C LEU A 572 23.85 8.31 -2.37
N PHE A 573 24.01 9.34 -1.53
CA PHE A 573 23.00 10.38 -1.31
C PHE A 573 23.42 11.76 -1.85
N ALA A 574 24.58 11.86 -2.51
CA ALA A 574 25.17 13.14 -2.93
C ALA A 574 24.28 13.94 -3.90
N ASN A 575 23.46 13.23 -4.69
CA ASN A 575 22.55 13.84 -5.65
C ASN A 575 21.12 14.03 -5.10
N GLU A 576 20.84 13.57 -3.88
CA GLU A 576 19.51 13.70 -3.29
C GLU A 576 19.25 15.14 -2.85
N PRO A 577 18.09 15.71 -3.19
CA PRO A 577 17.79 17.08 -2.82
C PRO A 577 17.64 17.20 -1.30
N SER A 578 18.16 18.29 -0.73
CA SER A 578 18.24 18.50 0.74
C SER A 578 16.90 18.31 1.46
N TRP A 579 15.78 18.66 0.82
CA TRP A 579 14.46 18.48 1.40
C TRP A 579 14.12 16.98 1.58
N ARG A 580 14.47 16.11 0.63
CA ARG A 580 14.16 14.67 0.71
C ARG A 580 14.98 14.00 1.81
N LEU A 581 16.26 14.37 1.94
CA LEU A 581 17.11 13.92 3.06
C LEU A 581 16.51 14.33 4.41
N ARG A 582 16.10 15.60 4.54
CA ARG A 582 15.49 16.10 5.79
C ARG A 582 14.20 15.36 6.13
N LEU A 583 13.29 15.17 5.16
CA LEU A 583 12.02 14.48 5.42
C LEU A 583 12.25 13.01 5.82
N SER A 584 13.18 12.32 5.17
CA SER A 584 13.52 10.94 5.51
C SER A 584 14.14 10.81 6.92
N LEU A 585 14.97 11.78 7.33
CA LEU A 585 15.53 11.81 8.69
C LEU A 585 14.47 12.12 9.76
N ILE A 586 13.47 12.94 9.44
CA ILE A 586 12.33 13.18 10.32
C ILE A 586 11.51 11.89 10.46
N GLU A 587 11.25 11.19 9.36
CA GLU A 587 10.60 9.86 9.39
C GLU A 587 11.35 8.89 10.30
N GLY A 588 12.68 8.79 10.16
CA GLY A 588 13.50 7.95 11.03
C GLY A 588 13.39 8.35 12.51
N SER A 589 13.19 9.63 12.80
CA SER A 589 12.97 10.13 14.16
C SER A 589 11.58 9.76 14.71
N LEU A 590 10.57 9.54 13.85
CA LEU A 590 9.25 9.03 14.25
C LEU A 590 9.31 7.54 14.59
N TRP A 591 10.15 6.77 13.90
CA TRP A 591 10.37 5.34 14.17
C TRP A 591 11.23 5.07 15.42
N PHE A 592 12.17 5.97 15.72
CA PHE A 592 13.16 5.78 16.78
C PHE A 592 12.58 5.42 18.16
N PRO A 593 11.52 6.08 18.69
CA PRO A 593 10.97 5.71 20.00
C PRO A 593 10.49 4.27 20.08
N ARG A 594 9.89 3.74 19.00
CA ARG A 594 9.43 2.35 18.94
C ARG A 594 10.62 1.39 18.98
N LEU A 595 11.66 1.66 18.19
CA LEU A 595 12.88 0.84 18.18
C LEU A 595 13.59 0.89 19.54
N ALA A 596 13.71 2.08 20.13
CA ALA A 596 14.35 2.26 21.41
C ALA A 596 13.63 1.56 22.57
N ALA A 597 12.30 1.42 22.50
CA ALA A 597 11.51 0.71 23.51
C ALA A 597 11.80 -0.80 23.54
N ARG A 598 12.16 -1.39 22.38
CA ARG A 598 12.44 -2.83 22.23
C ARG A 598 13.90 -3.23 22.41
N ARG A 599 14.79 -2.26 22.60
CA ARG A 599 16.25 -2.49 22.58
C ARG A 599 16.77 -3.45 23.65
N LEU A 600 15.99 -3.78 24.69
CA LEU A 600 16.42 -4.70 25.75
C LEU A 600 15.61 -6.01 25.76
N ASP A 601 14.76 -6.24 24.75
CA ASP A 601 13.86 -7.39 24.70
C ASP A 601 14.63 -8.73 24.65
N ILE A 602 15.74 -8.77 23.89
CA ILE A 602 16.51 -9.99 23.64
C ILE A 602 17.86 -9.96 24.35
N PHE A 603 18.64 -8.89 24.14
CA PHE A 603 19.99 -8.73 24.70
C PHE A 603 19.95 -7.78 25.91
N PRO A 604 20.09 -8.29 27.16
CA PRO A 604 20.25 -7.43 28.32
C PRO A 604 21.58 -6.67 28.24
N ARG A 605 21.59 -5.41 28.65
CA ARG A 605 22.78 -4.56 28.58
C ARG A 605 23.27 -4.16 29.97
N THR A 606 24.52 -4.51 30.29
CA THR A 606 25.22 -4.09 31.52
C THR A 606 26.60 -3.55 31.15
N ASN A 607 27.00 -2.42 31.74
CA ASN A 607 28.34 -1.81 31.58
C ASN A 607 28.76 -1.33 30.17
N MET A 608 27.83 -1.05 29.26
CA MET A 608 28.15 -0.55 27.89
C MET A 608 27.98 0.98 27.76
N GLU A 609 28.70 1.60 26.79
CA GLU A 609 28.49 3.00 26.39
C GLU A 609 27.13 3.24 25.69
N GLU A 610 26.76 4.50 25.46
CA GLU A 610 25.50 4.88 24.78
C GLU A 610 25.36 4.22 23.39
N ASP A 611 24.15 3.75 23.05
CA ASP A 611 23.81 3.08 21.77
C ASP A 611 23.87 4.06 20.57
N LYS A 612 25.07 4.49 20.17
CA LYS A 612 25.23 5.46 19.07
C LYS A 612 24.64 4.96 17.76
N TYR A 613 24.68 3.66 17.49
CA TYR A 613 24.15 3.02 16.28
C TYR A 613 22.61 3.08 16.19
N LEU A 614 21.91 3.12 17.33
CA LEU A 614 20.45 3.00 17.39
C LEU A 614 19.73 4.15 16.67
N GLN A 615 20.32 5.36 16.67
CA GLN A 615 19.78 6.50 15.92
C GLN A 615 20.01 6.37 14.41
N TYR A 616 21.06 5.66 13.96
CA TYR A 616 21.40 5.51 12.54
C TYR A 616 20.52 4.46 11.86
N ILE A 617 20.00 3.48 12.60
CA ILE A 617 19.13 2.44 12.06
C ILE A 617 17.90 3.04 11.37
N PRO A 618 17.01 3.79 12.04
CA PRO A 618 15.87 4.35 11.34
C PRO A 618 16.26 5.29 10.20
N GLN A 619 17.35 6.06 10.36
CA GLN A 619 17.80 7.02 9.34
C GLN A 619 18.19 6.33 8.03
N THR A 620 19.02 5.29 8.10
CA THR A 620 19.50 4.55 6.90
C THR A 620 18.35 3.87 6.18
N TRP A 621 17.46 3.21 6.91
CA TRP A 621 16.29 2.55 6.34
C TRP A 621 15.33 3.54 5.66
N THR A 622 14.96 4.65 6.31
CA THR A 622 14.01 5.61 5.73
C THR A 622 14.62 6.39 4.56
N MET A 623 15.90 6.76 4.61
CA MET A 623 16.55 7.44 3.47
C MET A 623 16.70 6.53 2.26
N SER A 624 17.13 5.28 2.45
CA SER A 624 17.24 4.32 1.34
C SER A 624 15.86 3.95 0.80
N ASN A 625 14.84 3.80 1.65
CA ASN A 625 13.47 3.58 1.17
C ASN A 625 12.96 4.78 0.35
N SER A 626 13.23 5.99 0.82
CA SER A 626 12.91 7.22 0.11
C SER A 626 13.63 7.29 -1.24
N LEU A 627 14.93 6.98 -1.32
CA LEU A 627 15.71 6.91 -2.58
C LEU A 627 15.04 6.01 -3.63
N HIS A 628 14.42 4.92 -3.19
CA HIS A 628 13.70 3.96 -4.05
C HIS A 628 12.20 4.21 -4.16
N ASN A 629 11.75 5.44 -3.88
CA ASN A 629 10.35 5.87 -3.97
C ASN A 629 9.38 5.00 -3.13
N GLY A 630 9.75 4.69 -1.89
CA GLY A 630 8.91 3.88 -1.00
C GLY A 630 8.79 2.43 -1.45
N ALA A 631 9.93 1.83 -1.83
CA ALA A 631 9.97 0.45 -2.32
C ALA A 631 9.53 -0.60 -1.28
N LEU A 632 9.71 -0.31 0.00
CA LEU A 632 9.47 -1.20 1.13
C LEU A 632 8.21 -0.81 1.90
N GLU A 633 7.38 -1.81 2.19
CA GLU A 633 6.22 -1.63 3.06
C GLU A 633 6.67 -1.31 4.51
N PRO A 634 5.94 -0.45 5.24
CA PRO A 634 6.32 -0.01 6.59
C PRO A 634 6.56 -1.16 7.58
N ASP A 635 5.73 -2.21 7.59
CA ASP A 635 5.92 -3.36 8.49
C ASP A 635 7.19 -4.14 8.15
N LEU A 636 7.50 -4.27 6.87
CA LEU A 636 8.73 -4.93 6.43
C LEU A 636 9.96 -4.08 6.80
N MET A 637 9.86 -2.76 6.66
CA MET A 637 10.91 -1.83 7.08
C MET A 637 11.14 -1.90 8.59
N TRP A 638 10.07 -1.98 9.38
CA TRP A 638 10.15 -2.18 10.82
C TRP A 638 10.87 -3.48 11.19
N GLU A 639 10.49 -4.62 10.58
CA GLU A 639 11.18 -5.89 10.84
C GLU A 639 12.67 -5.79 10.56
N MET A 640 13.05 -5.14 9.45
CA MET A 640 14.46 -4.98 9.10
C MET A 640 15.21 -3.98 10.00
N MET A 641 14.55 -2.94 10.51
CA MET A 641 15.12 -2.07 11.56
C MET A 641 15.39 -2.87 12.85
N VAL A 642 14.46 -3.74 13.25
CA VAL A 642 14.64 -4.63 14.42
C VAL A 642 15.80 -5.60 14.18
N ILE A 643 15.90 -6.22 13.00
CA ILE A 643 17.04 -7.08 12.66
C ILE A 643 18.35 -6.31 12.69
N SER A 644 18.41 -5.10 12.12
CA SER A 644 19.60 -4.26 12.19
C SER A 644 20.01 -3.95 13.63
N MET A 645 19.06 -3.68 14.52
CA MET A 645 19.35 -3.50 15.95
C MET A 645 19.92 -4.76 16.59
N LEU A 646 19.30 -5.91 16.33
CA LEU A 646 19.76 -7.19 16.87
C LEU A 646 21.14 -7.58 16.33
N ASN A 647 21.50 -7.18 15.10
CA ASN A 647 22.84 -7.39 14.55
C ASN A 647 23.91 -6.72 15.41
N TYR A 648 23.75 -5.42 15.71
CA TYR A 648 24.67 -4.69 16.58
C TYR A 648 24.72 -5.28 17.99
N GLN A 649 23.59 -5.72 18.52
CA GLN A 649 23.53 -6.26 19.88
C GLN A 649 24.12 -7.66 20.00
N ALA A 650 23.96 -8.50 18.97
CA ALA A 650 24.59 -9.80 18.91
C ALA A 650 26.12 -9.67 18.81
N ASP A 651 26.59 -8.75 17.99
CA ASP A 651 28.01 -8.38 17.86
C ASP A 651 28.58 -7.92 19.21
N GLU A 652 27.97 -6.90 19.83
CA GLU A 652 28.34 -6.39 21.16
C GLU A 652 28.32 -7.50 22.23
N PHE A 653 27.33 -8.39 22.20
CA PHE A 653 27.22 -9.48 23.17
C PHE A 653 28.32 -10.52 23.00
N LEU A 654 28.61 -10.93 21.77
CA LEU A 654 29.63 -11.94 21.49
C LEU A 654 31.04 -11.40 21.82
N GLU A 655 31.31 -10.13 21.54
CA GLU A 655 32.59 -9.50 21.90
C GLU A 655 32.70 -9.25 23.42
N ALA A 656 31.76 -8.52 24.02
CA ALA A 656 31.88 -8.06 25.41
C ALA A 656 31.59 -9.16 26.45
N VAL A 657 30.88 -10.23 26.09
CA VAL A 657 30.54 -11.32 27.02
C VAL A 657 31.33 -12.57 26.73
N VAL A 658 31.29 -13.06 25.48
CA VAL A 658 31.91 -14.35 25.14
C VAL A 658 33.43 -14.19 25.00
N GLU A 659 33.90 -13.23 24.19
CA GLU A 659 35.33 -13.01 23.99
C GLU A 659 36.03 -12.47 25.25
N GLU A 660 35.37 -11.66 26.08
CA GLU A 660 36.03 -11.16 27.31
C GLU A 660 36.08 -12.21 28.43
N HIS A 661 35.04 -13.02 28.60
CA HIS A 661 34.87 -13.84 29.82
C HIS A 661 34.89 -15.35 29.63
N LEU A 662 34.74 -15.86 28.40
CA LEU A 662 34.56 -17.30 28.13
C LEU A 662 35.48 -17.85 27.03
N MET A 663 36.58 -17.16 26.71
CA MET A 663 37.53 -17.61 25.68
C MET A 663 38.18 -18.97 25.97
N ASP A 664 38.34 -19.33 27.25
CA ASP A 664 38.81 -20.65 27.68
C ASP A 664 37.78 -21.77 27.43
N GLN A 665 36.51 -21.39 27.23
CA GLN A 665 35.38 -22.29 27.00
C GLN A 665 34.77 -22.13 25.59
N ILE A 666 35.48 -21.48 24.66
CA ILE A 666 34.94 -21.14 23.34
C ILE A 666 34.46 -22.37 22.54
N ASP A 667 35.11 -23.53 22.68
CA ASP A 667 34.67 -24.78 22.05
C ASP A 667 33.33 -25.27 22.63
N ALA A 668 33.10 -25.06 23.94
CA ALA A 668 31.83 -25.38 24.57
C ALA A 668 30.72 -24.41 24.14
N VAL A 669 31.06 -23.13 23.91
CA VAL A 669 30.13 -22.14 23.33
C VAL A 669 29.79 -22.52 21.88
N SER A 670 30.76 -22.93 21.08
CA SER A 670 30.52 -23.43 19.71
C SER A 670 29.57 -24.63 19.71
N ALA A 671 29.82 -25.63 20.56
CA ALA A 671 28.94 -26.80 20.70
C ALA A 671 27.54 -26.45 21.22
N LEU A 672 27.42 -25.40 22.05
CA LEU A 672 26.14 -24.86 22.50
C LEU A 672 25.38 -24.23 21.32
N VAL A 673 26.04 -23.41 20.50
CA VAL A 673 25.43 -22.77 19.32
C VAL A 673 24.94 -23.82 18.32
N GLU A 674 25.75 -24.84 18.04
CA GLU A 674 25.33 -25.96 17.17
C GLU A 674 24.04 -26.60 17.68
N ARG A 675 24.00 -26.93 18.98
CA ARG A 675 22.82 -27.52 19.62
C ARG A 675 21.60 -26.61 19.53
N LEU A 676 21.74 -25.33 19.88
CA LEU A 676 20.63 -24.37 19.87
C LEU A 676 20.04 -24.14 18.48
N CYS A 677 20.88 -24.17 17.44
CA CYS A 677 20.41 -24.03 16.06
C CYS A 677 19.82 -25.33 15.50
N ASP A 678 20.35 -26.50 15.88
CA ASP A 678 19.92 -27.79 15.37
C ASP A 678 18.69 -28.35 16.11
N ASP A 679 18.46 -27.96 17.37
CA ASP A 679 17.24 -28.24 18.11
C ASP A 679 16.03 -27.60 17.41
N SER A 680 14.89 -28.30 17.41
CA SER A 680 13.63 -27.67 17.00
C SER A 680 13.28 -26.58 18.03
N PRO A 681 12.97 -25.34 17.59
CA PRO A 681 12.55 -24.30 18.53
C PRO A 681 11.38 -24.83 19.37
N ALA A 682 11.46 -24.67 20.70
CA ALA A 682 10.29 -24.85 21.55
C ALA A 682 9.18 -23.86 21.12
N GLU A 683 7.94 -24.08 21.58
CA GLU A 683 6.79 -23.21 21.26
C GLU A 683 7.15 -21.71 21.28
N PRO A 684 6.53 -20.89 20.40
CA PRO A 684 6.86 -19.47 20.29
C PRO A 684 6.75 -18.78 21.65
N VAL A 685 7.88 -18.26 22.13
CA VAL A 685 7.95 -17.54 23.43
C VAL A 685 7.25 -16.18 23.34
N PHE A 686 6.97 -15.69 22.14
CA PHE A 686 6.34 -14.41 21.86
C PHE A 686 5.02 -14.62 21.10
N SER A 687 3.90 -14.70 21.83
CA SER A 687 2.57 -14.46 21.26
C SER A 687 2.33 -12.95 21.22
N ASP A 688 1.87 -12.42 20.09
CA ASP A 688 1.60 -11.01 19.78
C ASP A 688 0.46 -10.35 20.61
N VAL A 689 0.32 -10.65 21.90
CA VAL A 689 -0.78 -10.12 22.71
C VAL A 689 -0.37 -9.48 24.04
N ASP A 690 0.81 -9.72 24.60
CA ASP A 690 1.09 -9.20 25.95
C ASP A 690 2.19 -8.13 25.99
N GLY A 691 1.81 -6.97 26.55
CA GLY A 691 2.66 -5.82 26.77
C GLY A 691 3.84 -6.08 27.73
N PRO A 692 4.46 -5.03 28.29
CA PRO A 692 5.80 -5.06 28.90
C PRO A 692 5.95 -5.90 30.19
N ALA A 693 5.00 -6.77 30.52
CA ALA A 693 4.89 -7.49 31.78
C ALA A 693 5.48 -8.92 31.79
N ALA A 694 5.79 -9.55 30.65
CA ALA A 694 6.26 -10.95 30.63
C ALA A 694 7.80 -11.13 30.70
N ASN A 695 8.59 -10.09 30.43
CA ASN A 695 10.04 -10.18 30.41
C ASN A 695 10.65 -9.52 31.64
N GLN A 696 10.72 -10.25 32.77
CA GLN A 696 11.66 -9.84 33.82
C GLN A 696 13.07 -9.85 33.21
N PRO A 697 13.82 -8.72 33.26
CA PRO A 697 15.21 -8.71 32.87
C PRO A 697 15.94 -9.75 33.71
N VAL A 698 16.72 -10.62 33.06
CA VAL A 698 17.67 -11.48 33.78
C VAL A 698 18.69 -10.51 34.39
N SER A 699 18.45 -10.11 35.63
CA SER A 699 19.31 -9.19 36.35
C SER A 699 20.61 -9.91 36.62
N LEU A 700 21.67 -9.53 35.91
CA LEU A 700 23.04 -9.82 36.32
C LEU A 700 23.27 -9.06 37.63
N ASN A 701 23.00 -9.72 38.76
CA ASN A 701 23.30 -9.24 40.12
C ASN A 701 24.81 -9.14 40.35
N GLY A 702 25.56 -8.41 39.51
CA GLY A 702 27.00 -8.19 39.65
C GLY A 702 27.88 -9.45 39.58
N HIS A 703 27.39 -10.56 39.05
CA HIS A 703 28.17 -11.80 38.85
C HIS A 703 28.75 -11.85 37.44
N ARG A 704 29.97 -12.39 37.29
CA ARG A 704 30.60 -12.67 35.98
C ARG A 704 29.63 -13.50 35.12
N PRO A 705 29.47 -13.17 33.82
CA PRO A 705 28.66 -13.98 32.91
C PRO A 705 29.17 -15.42 32.86
N ASP A 706 28.24 -16.39 32.95
CA ASP A 706 28.56 -17.82 32.87
C ASP A 706 27.90 -18.46 31.63
N MET A 707 28.21 -19.74 31.40
CA MET A 707 27.65 -20.50 30.27
C MET A 707 26.12 -20.55 30.27
N HIS A 708 25.48 -20.53 31.44
CA HIS A 708 24.03 -20.56 31.53
C HIS A 708 23.40 -19.26 31.05
N TYR A 709 23.99 -18.12 31.41
CA TYR A 709 23.59 -16.82 30.91
C TYR A 709 23.73 -16.71 29.39
N VAL A 710 24.86 -17.16 28.83
CA VAL A 710 25.08 -17.18 27.37
C VAL A 710 24.04 -18.06 26.66
N GLU A 711 23.74 -19.24 27.19
CA GLU A 711 22.70 -20.11 26.65
C GLU A 711 21.33 -19.42 26.62
N GLN A 712 20.93 -18.73 27.69
CA GLN A 712 19.63 -18.06 27.75
C GLN A 712 19.50 -16.96 26.68
N VAL A 713 20.51 -16.11 26.54
CA VAL A 713 20.48 -14.97 25.61
C VAL A 713 20.50 -15.47 24.16
N LEU A 714 21.42 -16.38 23.81
CA LEU A 714 21.50 -16.95 22.46
C LEU A 714 20.24 -17.74 22.11
N ARG A 715 19.65 -18.49 23.06
CA ARG A 715 18.38 -19.18 22.84
C ARG A 715 17.25 -18.21 22.51
N ARG A 716 17.15 -17.07 23.21
CA ARG A 716 16.14 -16.03 22.91
C ARG A 716 16.32 -15.45 21.51
N PHE A 717 17.56 -15.08 21.16
CA PHE A 717 17.87 -14.52 19.84
C PHE A 717 17.57 -15.51 18.69
N ILE A 718 18.02 -16.75 18.81
CA ILE A 718 17.78 -17.80 17.82
C ILE A 718 16.28 -18.11 17.71
N THR A 719 15.58 -18.23 18.84
CA THR A 719 14.14 -18.51 18.85
C THR A 719 13.36 -17.39 18.17
N TYR A 720 13.64 -16.12 18.53
CA TYR A 720 12.98 -14.96 17.92
C TYR A 720 13.02 -14.98 16.39
N LEU A 721 14.20 -15.24 15.82
CA LEU A 721 14.38 -15.31 14.36
C LEU A 721 13.70 -16.54 13.74
N LEU A 722 13.92 -17.73 14.31
CA LEU A 722 13.47 -18.98 13.70
C LEU A 722 11.97 -19.25 13.88
N THR A 723 11.32 -18.62 14.86
CA THR A 723 9.87 -18.71 15.07
C THR A 723 9.10 -17.52 14.51
N HIS A 724 9.76 -16.56 13.85
CA HIS A 724 9.09 -15.43 13.24
C HIS A 724 8.03 -15.91 12.24
N PRO A 725 6.80 -15.33 12.19
CA PRO A 725 5.73 -15.81 11.33
C PRO A 725 6.11 -15.95 9.85
N ALA A 726 6.93 -15.02 9.34
CA ALA A 726 7.43 -15.09 7.96
C ALA A 726 8.38 -16.27 7.70
N VAL A 727 9.14 -16.69 8.71
CA VAL A 727 10.04 -17.85 8.62
C VAL A 727 9.23 -19.14 8.72
N VAL A 728 8.32 -19.23 9.69
CA VAL A 728 7.50 -20.43 9.91
C VAL A 728 6.62 -20.75 8.69
N ARG A 729 6.08 -19.72 8.00
CA ARG A 729 5.29 -19.91 6.77
C ARG A 729 6.12 -20.18 5.52
N SER A 730 7.45 -20.05 5.58
CA SER A 730 8.35 -20.30 4.45
C SER A 730 8.59 -21.80 4.24
N PRO A 731 8.94 -22.25 3.02
CA PRO A 731 9.24 -23.66 2.76
C PRO A 731 10.32 -24.24 3.68
N PRO A 732 10.26 -25.53 4.06
CA PRO A 732 11.25 -26.16 4.95
C PRO A 732 12.70 -26.06 4.46
N SER A 733 12.92 -25.94 3.15
CA SER A 733 14.26 -25.67 2.60
C SER A 733 14.78 -24.27 2.96
N VAL A 734 13.92 -23.25 2.91
CA VAL A 734 14.26 -21.86 3.26
C VAL A 734 14.52 -21.73 4.75
N GLN A 735 13.67 -22.34 5.58
CA GLN A 735 13.88 -22.39 7.03
C GLN A 735 15.21 -23.04 7.40
N ARG A 736 15.61 -24.11 6.70
CA ARG A 736 16.92 -24.75 6.89
C ARG A 736 18.08 -23.86 6.45
N THR A 737 17.94 -23.15 5.34
CA THR A 737 18.97 -22.18 4.89
C THR A 737 19.15 -21.07 5.91
N LEU A 738 18.07 -20.39 6.34
CA LEU A 738 18.17 -19.32 7.33
C LEU A 738 18.80 -19.81 8.65
N ARG A 739 18.37 -20.97 9.15
CA ARG A 739 18.97 -21.61 10.34
C ARG A 739 20.47 -21.85 10.16
N ARG A 740 20.88 -22.33 8.98
CA ARG A 740 22.30 -22.56 8.66
C ARG A 740 23.08 -21.25 8.65
N GLU A 741 22.58 -20.21 7.98
CA GLU A 741 23.29 -18.93 7.92
C GLU A 741 23.33 -18.22 9.28
N LEU A 742 22.29 -18.34 10.10
CA LEU A 742 22.31 -17.83 11.48
C LEU A 742 23.35 -18.58 12.33
N LYS A 743 23.43 -19.90 12.19
CA LYS A 743 24.48 -20.71 12.84
C LYS A 743 25.88 -20.26 12.40
N VAL A 744 26.07 -20.10 11.09
CA VAL A 744 27.33 -19.62 10.49
C VAL A 744 27.71 -18.25 11.03
N PHE A 745 26.77 -17.32 11.11
CA PHE A 745 26.99 -15.97 11.68
C PHE A 745 27.53 -16.02 13.12
N ILE A 746 26.90 -16.77 14.01
CA ILE A 746 27.34 -16.84 15.41
C ILE A 746 28.70 -17.55 15.52
N LEU A 747 28.89 -18.67 14.80
CA LEU A 747 30.16 -19.38 14.81
C LEU A 747 31.31 -18.56 14.19
N ALA A 748 31.01 -17.70 13.21
CA ALA A 748 31.98 -16.79 12.62
C ALA A 748 32.50 -15.75 13.62
N HIS A 749 31.66 -15.26 14.55
CA HIS A 749 32.12 -14.40 15.66
C HIS A 749 33.08 -15.15 16.58
N LEU A 750 32.77 -16.40 16.93
CA LEU A 750 33.68 -17.21 17.76
C LEU A 750 35.01 -17.48 17.03
N ALA A 751 34.95 -17.78 15.73
CA ALA A 751 36.14 -17.94 14.92
C ALA A 751 36.97 -16.64 14.83
N HIS A 752 36.32 -15.48 14.70
CA HIS A 752 36.99 -14.18 14.70
C HIS A 752 37.61 -13.84 16.06
N ALA A 753 36.93 -14.13 17.18
CA ALA A 753 37.46 -13.98 18.53
C ALA A 753 38.74 -14.84 18.75
N GLN A 754 38.78 -16.05 18.17
CA GLN A 754 39.99 -16.87 18.17
C GLN A 754 41.13 -16.26 17.33
N ASP A 755 40.81 -15.66 16.18
CA ASP A 755 41.80 -14.95 15.36
C ASP A 755 42.34 -13.71 16.08
N ASN A 756 41.47 -12.95 16.74
CA ASN A 756 41.83 -11.84 17.63
C ASN A 756 42.77 -12.30 18.74
N ALA A 757 42.45 -13.39 19.45
CA ALA A 757 43.31 -13.93 20.49
C ALA A 757 44.68 -14.37 19.95
N ARG A 758 44.72 -14.98 18.76
CA ARG A 758 45.96 -15.36 18.09
C ARG A 758 46.79 -14.14 17.69
N PHE A 759 46.15 -13.11 17.14
CA PHE A 759 46.80 -11.85 16.80
C PHE A 759 47.36 -11.16 18.04
N ARG A 760 46.60 -11.12 19.15
CA ARG A 760 47.06 -10.56 20.43
C ARG A 760 48.19 -11.34 21.11
N ALA A 761 48.37 -12.61 20.76
CA ALA A 761 49.45 -13.44 21.30
C ALA A 761 50.84 -13.06 20.75
N GLN A 762 50.91 -12.31 19.65
CA GLN A 762 52.15 -11.82 19.06
C GLN A 762 52.52 -10.41 19.58
N THR A 763 53.75 -9.96 19.34
CA THR A 763 54.19 -8.61 19.73
C THR A 763 53.56 -7.56 18.80
N LEU A 764 52.68 -6.71 19.34
CA LEU A 764 51.98 -5.66 18.59
C LEU A 764 52.62 -4.29 18.79
N ALA A 765 52.83 -3.55 17.69
CA ALA A 765 53.28 -2.17 17.74
C ALA A 765 52.11 -1.21 18.09
N THR A 766 52.39 -0.18 18.89
CA THR A 766 51.37 0.80 19.30
C THR A 766 51.21 1.96 18.32
N ASP A 767 52.24 2.23 17.52
CA ASP A 767 52.33 3.41 16.65
C ASP A 767 52.14 3.08 15.15
N ARG A 768 52.13 1.80 14.76
CA ARG A 768 51.99 1.34 13.37
C ARG A 768 51.20 0.03 13.25
N THR A 769 50.70 -0.25 12.04
CA THR A 769 50.10 -1.56 11.71
C THR A 769 51.12 -2.68 11.88
N THR A 770 50.69 -3.80 12.48
CA THR A 770 51.52 -5.00 12.67
C THR A 770 51.00 -6.11 11.76
N GLU A 771 51.90 -6.77 11.03
CA GLU A 771 51.57 -7.94 10.22
C GLU A 771 51.15 -9.12 11.10
N PHE A 772 50.07 -9.81 10.74
CA PHE A 772 49.58 -11.02 11.42
C PHE A 772 50.49 -12.19 11.07
N ALA A 773 51.28 -12.67 12.04
CA ALA A 773 52.37 -13.61 11.76
C ALA A 773 51.92 -15.06 11.53
N SER A 774 50.68 -15.41 11.92
CA SER A 774 50.21 -16.80 11.86
C SER A 774 48.71 -16.94 11.51
N PRO A 775 48.23 -16.29 10.42
CA PRO A 775 46.84 -16.39 10.00
C PRO A 775 46.48 -17.84 9.68
N ARG A 776 45.22 -18.24 9.96
CA ARG A 776 44.72 -19.60 9.68
C ARG A 776 44.52 -19.86 8.19
N SER A 777 44.37 -18.80 7.39
CA SER A 777 44.14 -18.85 5.95
C SER A 777 44.66 -17.57 5.28
N SER A 778 44.63 -17.50 3.94
CA SER A 778 44.85 -16.24 3.22
C SER A 778 43.80 -15.19 3.57
N TYR A 779 44.12 -13.91 3.32
CA TYR A 779 43.17 -12.80 3.42
C TYR A 779 41.91 -13.08 2.61
N TYR A 780 42.05 -13.50 1.35
CA TYR A 780 40.92 -13.83 0.48
C TYR A 780 39.97 -14.87 1.10
N SER A 781 40.52 -15.94 1.69
CA SER A 781 39.70 -16.99 2.30
C SER A 781 39.04 -16.50 3.59
N TRP A 782 39.77 -15.73 4.40
CA TRP A 782 39.27 -15.19 5.66
C TRP A 782 38.15 -14.16 5.44
N VAL A 783 38.36 -13.20 4.54
CA VAL A 783 37.42 -12.12 4.28
C VAL A 783 36.11 -12.63 3.69
N ARG A 784 36.13 -13.69 2.88
CA ARG A 784 34.94 -14.31 2.27
C ARG A 784 34.27 -15.41 3.11
N SER A 785 34.82 -15.74 4.27
CA SER A 785 34.22 -16.71 5.20
C SER A 785 34.05 -16.07 6.57
N THR A 786 34.97 -16.32 7.50
CA THR A 786 34.96 -15.84 8.89
C THR A 786 34.54 -14.38 9.00
N SER A 787 35.10 -13.49 8.15
CA SER A 787 34.82 -12.06 8.28
C SER A 787 33.52 -11.61 7.59
N ALA A 788 33.25 -12.06 6.36
CA ALA A 788 31.97 -11.76 5.68
C ALA A 788 30.76 -12.35 6.43
N ASP A 789 30.89 -13.58 6.94
CA ASP A 789 29.84 -14.26 7.70
C ASP A 789 29.59 -13.59 9.06
N HIS A 790 30.59 -12.91 9.63
CA HIS A 790 30.47 -12.08 10.82
C HIS A 790 29.67 -10.78 10.59
N THR A 791 29.55 -10.27 9.36
CA THR A 791 28.88 -8.97 9.10
C THR A 791 27.36 -8.98 9.26
N SER A 792 26.74 -10.10 9.65
CA SER A 792 25.28 -10.34 9.70
C SER A 792 24.52 -10.30 8.36
N CYS A 793 25.16 -9.81 7.28
CA CYS A 793 24.54 -9.62 5.97
C CYS A 793 23.91 -10.92 5.41
N PRO A 794 24.59 -12.09 5.42
CA PRO A 794 24.01 -13.32 4.84
C PRO A 794 22.72 -13.77 5.53
N TYR A 795 22.73 -13.90 6.86
CA TYR A 795 21.53 -14.37 7.56
C TYR A 795 20.40 -13.33 7.49
N SER A 796 20.72 -12.03 7.56
CA SER A 796 19.74 -10.94 7.40
C SER A 796 19.10 -10.95 6.02
N PHE A 797 19.87 -11.27 4.97
CA PHE A 797 19.37 -11.44 3.60
C PHE A 797 18.41 -12.62 3.47
N HIS A 798 18.70 -13.75 4.10
CA HIS A 798 17.77 -14.89 4.11
C HIS A 798 16.53 -14.64 4.98
N PHE A 799 16.64 -13.83 6.03
CA PHE A 799 15.48 -13.37 6.79
C PHE A 799 14.60 -12.45 5.94
N LEU A 800 15.18 -11.47 5.24
CA LEU A 800 14.49 -10.64 4.25
C LEU A 800 13.81 -11.50 3.17
N SER A 801 14.48 -12.54 2.70
CA SER A 801 13.92 -13.49 1.73
C SER A 801 12.66 -14.19 2.26
N CYS A 802 12.57 -14.44 3.57
CA CYS A 802 11.35 -14.97 4.20
C CYS A 802 10.25 -13.91 4.28
N LEU A 803 10.60 -12.65 4.54
CA LEU A 803 9.66 -11.52 4.62
C LEU A 803 9.01 -11.22 3.27
N ILE A 804 9.79 -11.18 2.19
CA ILE A 804 9.30 -10.80 0.85
C ILE A 804 8.55 -11.91 0.13
N ALA A 805 8.75 -13.17 0.53
CA ALA A 805 8.09 -14.32 -0.09
C ALA A 805 6.59 -14.38 0.27
N LYS A 806 5.76 -14.77 -0.71
CA LYS A 806 4.38 -15.16 -0.46
C LYS A 806 4.32 -16.41 0.44
N PRO A 807 3.26 -16.60 1.25
CA PRO A 807 3.14 -17.79 2.11
C PRO A 807 3.32 -19.09 1.32
N GLY A 808 4.24 -19.96 1.77
CA GLY A 808 4.55 -21.24 1.10
C GLY A 808 5.36 -21.12 -0.19
N GLU A 809 5.67 -19.92 -0.67
CA GLU A 809 6.47 -19.71 -1.88
C GLU A 809 7.93 -19.35 -1.55
N LEU A 810 8.75 -19.29 -2.61
CA LEU A 810 10.15 -18.89 -2.56
C LEU A 810 10.27 -17.47 -3.11
N ALA A 811 11.03 -16.61 -2.45
CA ALA A 811 11.39 -15.29 -2.99
C ALA A 811 12.14 -15.41 -4.33
N PHE A 812 13.00 -16.41 -4.47
CA PHE A 812 13.80 -16.67 -5.68
C PHE A 812 13.46 -18.03 -6.30
N LYS A 813 13.00 -17.98 -7.55
CA LYS A 813 12.51 -19.12 -8.34
C LYS A 813 13.61 -19.66 -9.26
N GLY A 814 13.83 -20.98 -9.16
CA GLY A 814 14.82 -21.68 -9.99
C GLY A 814 16.28 -21.42 -9.61
N PRO A 815 17.22 -22.12 -10.28
CA PRO A 815 18.64 -22.06 -9.94
C PRO A 815 19.29 -20.72 -10.27
N ARG A 816 18.88 -20.06 -11.37
CA ARG A 816 19.49 -18.78 -11.80
C ARG A 816 19.25 -17.65 -10.80
N GLN A 817 17.99 -17.46 -10.37
CA GLN A 817 17.67 -16.41 -9.40
C GLN A 817 18.36 -16.67 -8.07
N ARG A 818 18.30 -17.90 -7.56
CA ARG A 818 18.93 -18.26 -6.28
C ARG A 818 20.45 -18.11 -6.30
N TYR A 819 21.10 -18.51 -7.39
CA TYR A 819 22.56 -18.39 -7.49
C TYR A 819 22.99 -16.93 -7.51
N LEU A 820 22.39 -16.10 -8.37
CA LEU A 820 22.74 -14.68 -8.46
C LEU A 820 22.37 -13.90 -7.20
N ALA A 821 21.27 -14.26 -6.54
CA ALA A 821 20.86 -13.67 -5.25
C ALA A 821 21.87 -13.99 -4.14
N GLU A 822 22.35 -15.24 -4.06
CA GLU A 822 23.40 -15.64 -3.12
C GLU A 822 24.73 -14.95 -3.46
N ASP A 823 25.13 -14.94 -4.74
CA ASP A 823 26.38 -14.32 -5.22
C ASP A 823 26.43 -12.82 -4.88
N MET A 824 25.35 -12.09 -5.18
CA MET A 824 25.16 -10.70 -4.78
C MET A 824 25.32 -10.53 -3.27
N CYS A 825 24.63 -11.36 -2.46
CA CYS A 825 24.69 -11.27 -1.00
C CYS A 825 26.12 -11.53 -0.45
N ARG A 826 26.86 -12.48 -1.01
CA ARG A 826 28.23 -12.80 -0.57
C ARG A 826 29.22 -11.68 -0.91
N HIS A 827 29.11 -11.09 -2.10
CA HIS A 827 29.88 -9.90 -2.47
C HIS A 827 29.56 -8.72 -1.57
N LEU A 828 28.27 -8.50 -1.29
CA LEU A 828 27.81 -7.44 -0.38
C LEU A 828 28.40 -7.61 1.03
N ALA A 829 28.32 -8.82 1.61
CA ALA A 829 28.88 -9.12 2.93
C ALA A 829 30.41 -8.90 3.00
N THR A 830 31.13 -9.27 1.94
CA THR A 830 32.58 -9.07 1.85
C THR A 830 32.93 -7.58 1.79
N MET A 831 32.24 -6.82 0.93
CA MET A 831 32.39 -5.37 0.81
C MET A 831 32.11 -4.66 2.15
N CYS A 832 31.05 -5.06 2.87
CA CYS A 832 30.74 -4.49 4.19
C CYS A 832 31.89 -4.63 5.17
N ARG A 833 32.51 -5.81 5.21
CA ARG A 833 33.65 -6.02 6.11
C ARG A 833 34.79 -5.09 5.75
N GLN A 834 35.11 -4.97 4.47
CA GLN A 834 36.23 -4.17 3.98
C GLN A 834 36.04 -2.68 4.27
N TYR A 835 34.82 -2.16 4.11
CA TYR A 835 34.50 -0.78 4.49
C TYR A 835 34.58 -0.55 6.00
N ASN A 836 34.11 -1.51 6.80
CA ASN A 836 34.26 -1.44 8.27
C ASN A 836 35.74 -1.40 8.65
N ASP A 837 36.53 -2.35 8.14
CA ASP A 837 37.97 -2.45 8.37
C ASP A 837 38.72 -1.20 7.96
N TYR A 838 38.37 -0.61 6.81
CA TYR A 838 38.97 0.63 6.33
C TYR A 838 38.76 1.78 7.32
N GLY A 839 37.53 1.92 7.85
CA GLY A 839 37.17 2.96 8.81
C GLY A 839 37.74 2.72 10.21
N SER A 840 37.99 1.46 10.58
CA SER A 840 38.34 1.07 11.94
C SER A 840 39.83 0.85 12.22
N ILE A 841 40.73 0.94 11.23
CA ILE A 841 42.18 0.66 11.39
C ILE A 841 42.79 1.26 12.68
N ALA A 842 42.48 2.51 12.98
CA ALA A 842 43.02 3.19 14.17
C ALA A 842 42.42 2.68 15.48
N ARG A 843 41.11 2.37 15.47
CA ARG A 843 40.39 1.79 16.62
C ARG A 843 40.91 0.38 16.87
N ASP A 844 40.92 -0.46 15.85
CA ASP A 844 41.32 -1.87 15.97
C ASP A 844 42.78 -1.99 16.42
N ARG A 845 43.67 -1.08 15.99
CA ARG A 845 45.04 -1.00 16.53
C ARG A 845 45.06 -0.69 18.03
N ALA A 846 44.23 0.24 18.50
CA ALA A 846 44.16 0.61 19.91
C ALA A 846 43.58 -0.52 20.77
N GLU A 847 42.57 -1.22 20.25
CA GLU A 847 41.89 -2.34 20.90
C GLU A 847 42.63 -3.67 20.72
N LYS A 848 43.65 -3.71 19.86
CA LYS A 848 44.42 -4.89 19.45
C LYS A 848 43.56 -5.96 18.78
N ASN A 849 42.56 -5.51 18.02
CA ASN A 849 41.71 -6.35 17.20
C ASN A 849 42.35 -6.57 15.82
N LEU A 850 42.05 -7.73 15.23
CA LEU A 850 42.51 -8.07 13.88
C LEU A 850 41.72 -7.25 12.85
N ASN A 851 42.45 -6.64 11.93
CA ASN A 851 41.92 -5.88 10.80
C ASN A 851 42.43 -6.48 9.48
N SER A 852 41.68 -6.28 8.39
CA SER A 852 42.10 -6.67 7.02
C SER A 852 43.54 -6.27 6.70
N VAL A 853 43.96 -5.05 7.06
CA VAL A 853 45.32 -4.56 6.73
C VAL A 853 46.45 -5.24 7.52
N ASN A 854 46.13 -6.10 8.49
CA ASN A 854 47.14 -6.88 9.21
C ASN A 854 47.56 -8.13 8.42
N PHE A 855 46.81 -8.57 7.41
CA PHE A 855 47.16 -9.78 6.69
C PHE A 855 48.47 -9.61 5.89
N PRO A 856 49.30 -10.68 5.75
CA PRO A 856 50.58 -10.61 5.03
C PRO A 856 50.48 -10.04 3.62
N GLU A 857 49.38 -10.30 2.91
CA GLU A 857 49.11 -9.80 1.56
C GLU A 857 49.11 -8.26 1.46
N PHE A 858 48.82 -7.54 2.55
CA PHE A 858 48.90 -6.07 2.62
C PHE A 858 50.29 -5.56 3.05
N CYS A 859 51.17 -6.46 3.49
CA CYS A 859 52.50 -6.18 4.04
C CYS A 859 53.65 -6.57 3.06
N GLU A 860 53.36 -7.21 1.93
CA GLU A 860 54.39 -7.66 0.97
C GLU A 860 55.21 -6.50 0.36
N GLU A 861 56.53 -6.68 0.28
CA GLU A 861 57.50 -5.74 -0.32
C GLU A 861 57.32 -5.62 -1.85
N GLY A 862 56.36 -4.80 -2.28
CA GLY A 862 56.10 -4.47 -3.69
C GLY A 862 55.81 -2.98 -3.95
N VAL A 863 55.93 -2.14 -2.92
CA VAL A 863 55.68 -0.69 -2.98
C VAL A 863 56.99 0.14 -2.98
N GLU A 864 58.13 -0.53 -2.93
CA GLU A 864 59.44 0.07 -3.15
C GLU A 864 59.87 -0.12 -4.61
N GLY A 865 59.31 0.71 -5.49
CA GLY A 865 59.95 1.03 -6.76
C GLY A 865 61.22 1.84 -6.49
N ALA A 866 62.36 1.15 -6.51
CA ALA A 866 63.74 1.63 -6.59
C ALA A 866 63.93 3.15 -6.68
N GLY A 867 64.28 3.76 -5.55
CA GLY A 867 64.72 5.14 -5.44
C GLY A 867 65.28 5.39 -4.05
N LEU A 868 66.56 5.05 -3.85
CA LEU A 868 67.32 5.33 -2.64
C LEU A 868 67.08 6.76 -2.12
N GLY A 869 66.53 6.85 -0.92
CA GLY A 869 66.58 8.06 -0.10
C GLY A 869 65.25 8.77 0.11
N LEU A 870 64.37 8.18 0.93
CA LEU A 870 63.45 8.82 1.89
C LEU A 870 62.59 7.68 2.47
N GLY A 871 62.93 7.22 3.68
CA GLY A 871 62.12 6.21 4.36
C GLY A 871 60.68 6.69 4.47
N LYS A 872 59.73 5.91 3.95
CA LYS A 872 58.31 6.27 4.00
C LYS A 872 57.89 6.43 5.46
N SER A 873 57.16 7.50 5.76
CA SER A 873 56.61 7.66 7.11
C SER A 873 55.55 6.58 7.37
N VAL A 874 55.33 6.22 8.63
CA VAL A 874 54.29 5.26 9.04
C VAL A 874 52.92 5.64 8.44
N VAL A 875 52.65 6.95 8.34
CA VAL A 875 51.43 7.50 7.74
C VAL A 875 51.32 7.15 6.25
N GLN A 876 52.41 7.21 5.49
CA GLN A 876 52.42 6.89 4.06
C GLN A 876 52.21 5.39 3.80
N VAL A 877 52.75 4.53 4.67
CA VAL A 877 52.56 3.07 4.58
C VAL A 877 51.11 2.71 4.89
N GLU A 878 50.55 3.26 5.97
CA GLU A 878 49.15 3.04 6.33
C GLU A 878 48.18 3.58 5.27
N GLN A 879 48.46 4.76 4.69
CA GLN A 879 47.64 5.30 3.61
C GLN A 879 47.64 4.39 2.39
N LYS A 880 48.79 3.82 2.01
CA LYS A 880 48.81 2.86 0.91
C LYS A 880 47.99 1.60 1.24
N MET A 881 48.10 1.05 2.45
CA MET A 881 47.28 -0.10 2.87
C MET A 881 45.78 0.22 2.78
N LYS A 882 45.38 1.44 3.17
CA LYS A 882 44.01 1.95 3.01
C LYS A 882 43.59 2.01 1.54
N ASP A 883 44.45 2.54 0.68
CA ASP A 883 44.17 2.66 -0.75
C ASP A 883 43.98 1.27 -1.40
N GLU A 884 44.83 0.29 -1.06
CA GLU A 884 44.70 -1.10 -1.54
C GLU A 884 43.43 -1.77 -1.00
N LEU A 885 43.11 -1.61 0.30
CA LEU A 885 41.89 -2.17 0.88
C LEU A 885 40.63 -1.58 0.23
N MET A 886 40.62 -0.26 0.00
CA MET A 886 39.52 0.41 -0.69
C MET A 886 39.38 -0.07 -2.14
N TRP A 887 40.51 -0.31 -2.83
CA TRP A 887 40.47 -0.87 -4.19
C TRP A 887 39.81 -2.26 -4.22
N VAL A 888 40.15 -3.15 -3.27
CA VAL A 888 39.52 -4.47 -3.18
C VAL A 888 38.03 -4.35 -2.80
N ALA A 889 37.67 -3.39 -1.94
CA ALA A 889 36.28 -3.12 -1.59
C ALA A 889 35.43 -2.68 -2.79
N GLU A 890 35.96 -1.77 -3.63
CA GLU A 890 35.26 -1.36 -4.85
C GLU A 890 35.17 -2.50 -5.88
N TYR A 891 36.16 -3.40 -5.94
CA TYR A 891 36.04 -4.61 -6.77
C TYR A 891 34.89 -5.53 -6.30
N GLU A 892 34.74 -5.74 -4.99
CA GLU A 892 33.61 -6.51 -4.46
C GLU A 892 32.27 -5.80 -4.69
N ARG A 893 32.25 -4.46 -4.64
CA ARG A 893 31.07 -3.65 -5.01
C ARG A 893 30.69 -3.82 -6.48
N GLU A 894 31.64 -3.75 -7.39
CA GLU A 894 31.42 -4.00 -8.82
C GLU A 894 30.85 -5.40 -9.06
N CYS A 895 31.36 -6.41 -8.37
CA CYS A 895 30.85 -7.78 -8.46
C CYS A 895 29.42 -7.89 -7.91
N CYS A 896 29.12 -7.27 -6.76
CA CYS A 896 27.78 -7.21 -6.18
C CYS A 896 26.78 -6.59 -7.16
N MET A 897 27.12 -5.43 -7.75
CA MET A 897 26.25 -4.73 -8.70
C MET A 897 26.08 -5.52 -9.99
N ALA A 898 27.12 -6.18 -10.48
CA ALA A 898 27.02 -7.06 -11.64
C ALA A 898 26.08 -8.25 -11.39
N ALA A 899 26.17 -8.90 -10.22
CA ALA A 899 25.26 -9.98 -9.84
C ALA A 899 23.81 -9.50 -9.73
N LEU A 900 23.58 -8.33 -9.11
CA LEU A 900 22.27 -7.71 -9.01
C LEU A 900 21.69 -7.37 -10.39
N ASP A 901 22.43 -6.67 -11.24
CA ASP A 901 21.96 -6.28 -12.57
C ASP A 901 21.61 -7.50 -13.44
N ARG A 902 22.38 -8.60 -13.33
CA ARG A 902 22.04 -9.86 -14.01
C ARG A 902 20.81 -10.53 -13.41
N LEU A 903 20.65 -10.50 -12.09
CA LEU A 903 19.46 -11.01 -11.43
C LEU A 903 18.21 -10.27 -11.91
N GLU A 904 18.27 -8.95 -12.01
CA GLU A 904 17.15 -8.11 -12.44
C GLU A 904 16.79 -8.30 -13.92
N ASN A 905 17.80 -8.39 -14.79
CA ASN A 905 17.60 -8.30 -16.23
C ASN A 905 17.58 -9.67 -16.95
N GLU A 906 18.18 -10.72 -16.38
CA GLU A 906 18.32 -12.03 -17.06
C GLU A 906 17.37 -13.13 -16.53
N THR A 907 16.63 -12.88 -15.44
CA THR A 907 15.92 -13.96 -14.72
C THR A 907 14.40 -13.83 -14.62
N GLY A 908 13.83 -12.71 -15.07
CA GLY A 908 12.40 -12.43 -14.91
C GLY A 908 11.98 -12.19 -13.45
N LEU A 909 12.90 -11.66 -12.61
CA LEU A 909 12.59 -11.27 -11.24
C LEU A 909 11.49 -10.20 -11.22
N ASP A 910 10.48 -10.39 -10.38
CA ASP A 910 9.35 -9.48 -10.29
C ASP A 910 9.76 -8.07 -9.82
N LYS A 911 8.98 -7.07 -10.22
CA LYS A 911 9.28 -5.66 -9.98
C LYS A 911 9.38 -5.32 -8.48
N ARG A 912 8.55 -5.93 -7.63
CA ARG A 912 8.55 -5.66 -6.18
C ARG A 912 9.85 -6.17 -5.57
N THR A 913 10.17 -7.44 -5.77
CA THR A 913 11.38 -8.07 -5.24
C THR A 913 12.64 -7.34 -5.72
N ARG A 914 12.68 -6.94 -6.99
CA ARG A 914 13.77 -6.12 -7.56
C ARG A 914 14.03 -4.84 -6.77
N ARG A 915 12.99 -4.02 -6.54
CA ARG A 915 13.15 -2.74 -5.81
C ARG A 915 13.60 -2.97 -4.37
N ILE A 916 13.07 -4.01 -3.72
CA ILE A 916 13.45 -4.35 -2.34
C ILE A 916 14.92 -4.78 -2.26
N LEU A 917 15.41 -5.56 -3.23
CA LEU A 917 16.82 -5.95 -3.28
C LEU A 917 17.76 -4.76 -3.46
N ARG A 918 17.44 -3.86 -4.40
CA ARG A 918 18.20 -2.62 -4.61
C ARG A 918 18.27 -1.80 -3.32
N MET A 919 17.14 -1.67 -2.63
CA MET A 919 17.08 -0.95 -1.37
C MET A 919 17.89 -1.65 -0.26
N PHE A 920 17.84 -2.98 -0.15
CA PHE A 920 18.66 -3.73 0.81
C PHE A 920 20.17 -3.55 0.56
N VAL A 921 20.60 -3.60 -0.70
CA VAL A 921 21.99 -3.30 -1.09
C VAL A 921 22.37 -1.87 -0.69
N ASP A 922 21.51 -0.89 -0.98
CA ASP A 922 21.78 0.52 -0.69
C ASP A 922 21.79 0.84 0.82
N VAL A 923 20.90 0.23 1.62
CA VAL A 923 21.00 0.31 3.10
C VAL A 923 22.35 -0.20 3.56
N THR A 924 22.77 -1.34 3.02
CA THR A 924 24.00 -2.00 3.42
C THR A 924 25.25 -1.21 2.98
N ASP A 925 25.26 -0.66 1.76
CA ASP A 925 26.29 0.27 1.26
C ASP A 925 26.33 1.57 2.08
N SER A 926 25.15 2.08 2.50
CA SER A 926 25.08 3.30 3.32
C SER A 926 25.82 3.15 4.65
N TYR A 927 25.72 1.99 5.32
CA TYR A 927 26.50 1.72 6.53
C TYR A 927 28.00 1.71 6.25
N GLY A 928 28.43 1.08 5.15
CA GLY A 928 29.82 1.09 4.71
C GLY A 928 30.37 2.51 4.51
N GLN A 929 29.63 3.35 3.78
CA GLN A 929 29.99 4.75 3.54
C GLN A 929 30.01 5.56 4.84
N ILE A 930 29.11 5.28 5.79
CA ILE A 930 29.15 5.89 7.12
C ILE A 930 30.47 5.52 7.82
N TYR A 931 30.86 4.25 7.88
CA TYR A 931 32.10 3.82 8.52
C TYR A 931 33.36 4.46 7.91
N VAL A 932 33.40 4.57 6.58
CA VAL A 932 34.48 5.25 5.85
C VAL A 932 34.57 6.72 6.24
N ALA A 933 33.43 7.40 6.41
CA ALA A 933 33.37 8.81 6.78
C ALA A 933 33.54 9.06 8.29
N ARG A 934 33.04 8.15 9.13
CA ARG A 934 32.99 8.26 10.59
C ARG A 934 32.74 6.90 11.26
N ASP A 935 33.60 6.52 12.19
CA ASP A 935 33.36 5.35 13.04
C ASP A 935 32.17 5.58 14.00
N ILE A 936 31.21 4.65 14.00
CA ILE A 936 29.96 4.68 14.77
C ILE A 936 29.81 3.51 15.75
N ALA A 937 30.82 2.64 15.89
CA ALA A 937 30.76 1.49 16.81
C ALA A 937 30.74 1.92 18.30
N SER A 938 30.07 1.11 19.13
CA SER A 938 30.10 1.27 20.60
C SER A 938 31.45 0.83 21.14
N ARG A 939 31.93 1.47 22.21
CA ARG A 939 33.15 1.05 22.91
C ARG A 939 32.80 0.41 24.25
N MET A 940 33.57 -0.59 24.64
CA MET A 940 33.55 -1.10 26.01
C MET A 940 34.20 -0.09 26.96
N ARG A 941 33.65 0.04 28.18
CA ARG A 941 34.13 1.00 29.19
C ARG A 941 35.25 0.47 30.07
#